data_AF-A0A643FD27-F1
#
_entry.id   AF-A0A643FD27-F1
#
_cell.length_a   1.000
_cell.length_b   1.000
_cell.length_c   1.000
_cell.angle_alpha   90.00
_cell.angle_beta   90.00
_cell.angle_gamma   90.00
#
_symmetry.space_group_name_H-M   'P 1'
#
loop_
_entity.id
_entity.type
_entity.pdbx_description
1 polymer ?
#
loop_
_entity_poly.entity_id
_entity_poly.type
_entity_poly.pdbx_seq_one_letter_code
_entity_poly.pdbx_strand_id
1 'polypeptide(L)'
;MSDVVVHIGLNKTGTSSLQDFLALNTDALRAEGICYPHAGREGAAHHGLSTWLGSPEADADPSASPVAQALLDEMQGMPRVWLSSEDFHAQGLRGARNLARLLQGHSVRIVLYLREHLAYLASWYQQNVQASALSCSFASFCHFTHKPLSEVADTWGQVFGHGQLTLRLYDRRSLVGGDVLLDFAAQVGLGGDLGRFVRKPYENNPSISGNLLFIKRLLNTLLPAADAAAMVGELMELSKLRPGFRGAMQVGPELAAHVARTYAADRRQLRQRWGLDWPVPPTELAGSPVPDVATLHGDWQRVQAAARKKGFALAQTMDWLRLGDLRALGGEAGEAPVSIPPIRPEAAADIASPPAPSPAPAAAAANADPIMVELLREHLDSAFYRAQLPAEAQGLDPVIHYLTRGAEQGLDPSPAFSTRAYLTWHADVREAGMNPFFHYLRHGREEGRQAWPAGTEPEAAPTPAPAPAPEPPAAPRLSAEDLAALLNDTALTGQVQAMAACARQPELLATAPLQAVQAEALPPQARWLALLGMHRSGTSLLAGMLQALGVWLGPVDELLGPQPDNPEGFFEHPALMGLDEALLEQAGSAWDDTAPDMARVTALAGDAVLQAQARLWLRGLWRSRPEGTVLTAFKDPRLCYTAGFWQACCPPLQGLIVLRHPLAVARSLRARGGYSSLRHGLALWAAHHRALAPWRGRADVPVILHSDLLAAPRATLAPVLAALGLQADESRWTQALAQVRPGRVHQNLATDAQAALPDEVAALWADWQAAAWRPAI
;
A
#
# COMPACT_ATOMS: atom_id res chain seq x y z
N MET A 1 -11.73 5.77 -40.94
CA MET A 1 -10.60 5.07 -40.32
C MET A 1 -9.52 6.10 -40.01
N SER A 2 -9.14 6.21 -38.75
CA SER A 2 -8.12 7.17 -38.28
C SER A 2 -6.86 6.43 -37.85
N ASP A 3 -5.71 7.11 -37.88
CA ASP A 3 -4.48 6.66 -37.20
C ASP A 3 -4.49 7.17 -35.76
N VAL A 4 -4.60 6.26 -34.81
CA VAL A 4 -4.72 6.54 -33.37
C VAL A 4 -3.40 6.24 -32.68
N VAL A 5 -2.83 7.24 -32.02
CA VAL A 5 -1.66 7.05 -31.15
C VAL A 5 -2.09 7.13 -29.70
N VAL A 6 -1.74 6.11 -28.92
CA VAL A 6 -2.03 6.06 -27.48
C VAL A 6 -0.72 6.07 -26.72
N HIS A 7 -0.45 7.16 -26.01
CA HIS A 7 0.63 7.25 -25.05
C HIS A 7 0.15 6.75 -23.68
N ILE A 8 0.76 5.68 -23.17
CA ILE A 8 0.26 4.95 -21.99
C ILE A 8 1.09 5.14 -20.71
N GLY A 9 2.07 6.06 -20.72
CA GLY A 9 3.00 6.28 -19.62
C GLY A 9 4.41 5.73 -19.92
N LEU A 10 5.20 5.31 -18.92
CA LEU A 10 4.90 5.17 -17.48
C LEU A 10 4.80 6.52 -16.74
N ASN A 11 4.22 6.52 -15.53
CA ASN A 11 4.41 7.66 -14.62
C ASN A 11 5.92 7.95 -14.45
N LYS A 12 6.28 9.20 -14.12
CA LYS A 12 7.70 9.61 -13.97
C LYS A 12 8.57 9.54 -15.23
N THR A 13 7.95 9.57 -16.41
CA THR A 13 8.63 9.64 -17.71
C THR A 13 8.33 10.94 -18.49
N GLY A 14 8.04 12.03 -17.77
CA GLY A 14 7.72 13.32 -18.40
C GLY A 14 6.30 13.40 -18.96
N THR A 15 5.39 12.55 -18.48
CA THR A 15 4.00 12.44 -18.92
C THR A 15 3.24 13.74 -18.80
N SER A 16 3.36 14.43 -17.65
CA SER A 16 2.70 15.71 -17.43
C SER A 16 3.14 16.79 -18.42
N SER A 17 4.44 16.85 -18.75
CA SER A 17 4.95 17.80 -19.77
C SER A 17 4.37 17.51 -21.15
N LEU A 18 4.26 16.24 -21.52
CA LEU A 18 3.64 15.82 -22.78
C LEU A 18 2.14 16.14 -22.82
N GLN A 19 1.41 15.79 -21.78
CA GLN A 19 -0.04 16.02 -21.70
C GLN A 19 -0.38 17.50 -21.68
N ASP A 20 0.36 18.31 -20.92
CA ASP A 20 0.21 19.77 -20.92
C ASP A 20 0.45 20.36 -22.30
N PHE A 21 1.50 19.91 -23.01
CA PHE A 21 1.77 20.34 -24.37
C PHE A 21 0.60 20.00 -25.31
N LEU A 22 0.08 18.78 -25.26
CA LEU A 22 -1.04 18.35 -26.10
C LEU A 22 -2.32 19.14 -25.79
N ALA A 23 -2.62 19.33 -24.51
CA ALA A 23 -3.79 20.06 -24.03
C ALA A 23 -3.77 21.55 -24.39
N LEU A 24 -2.61 22.22 -24.27
CA LEU A 24 -2.46 23.64 -24.60
C LEU A 24 -2.54 23.92 -26.10
N ASN A 25 -2.27 22.92 -26.93
CA ASN A 25 -2.20 23.06 -28.37
C ASN A 25 -3.35 22.38 -29.10
N THR A 26 -4.46 22.04 -28.42
CA THR A 26 -5.60 21.33 -29.04
C THR A 26 -6.05 21.98 -30.36
N ASP A 27 -6.26 23.30 -30.39
CA ASP A 27 -6.71 24.00 -31.61
C ASP A 27 -5.65 24.00 -32.72
N ALA A 28 -4.38 24.24 -32.36
CA ALA A 28 -3.27 24.23 -33.32
C ALA A 28 -3.02 22.83 -33.89
N LEU A 29 -3.13 21.79 -33.08
CA LEU A 29 -3.06 20.39 -33.50
C LEU A 29 -4.25 20.03 -34.40
N ARG A 30 -5.45 20.53 -34.09
CA ARG A 30 -6.65 20.30 -34.92
C ARG A 30 -6.49 20.90 -36.31
N ALA A 31 -5.89 22.08 -36.42
CA ALA A 31 -5.56 22.70 -37.71
C ALA A 31 -4.58 21.85 -38.56
N GLU A 32 -3.75 21.03 -37.91
CA GLU A 32 -2.82 20.07 -38.53
C GLU A 32 -3.47 18.68 -38.75
N GLY A 33 -4.79 18.58 -38.59
CA GLY A 33 -5.55 17.33 -38.75
C GLY A 33 -5.34 16.32 -37.61
N ILE A 34 -4.92 16.76 -36.43
CA ILE A 34 -4.69 15.93 -35.25
C ILE A 34 -5.74 16.25 -34.20
N CYS A 35 -6.54 15.26 -33.83
CA CYS A 35 -7.48 15.37 -32.72
C CYS A 35 -6.79 14.97 -31.41
N TYR A 36 -6.75 15.87 -30.42
CA TYR A 36 -6.47 15.54 -29.03
C TYR A 36 -7.77 15.73 -28.23
N PRO A 37 -8.60 14.66 -28.08
CA PRO A 37 -9.98 14.80 -27.62
C PRO A 37 -10.11 15.42 -26.23
N HIS A 38 -11.22 16.09 -25.97
CA HIS A 38 -11.62 16.53 -24.64
C HIS A 38 -12.29 15.40 -23.84
N ALA A 39 -13.04 14.54 -24.51
CA ALA A 39 -13.71 13.40 -23.92
C ALA A 39 -12.75 12.52 -23.07
N GLY A 40 -13.14 12.30 -21.81
CA GLY A 40 -12.40 11.45 -20.88
C GLY A 40 -11.12 12.06 -20.31
N ARG A 41 -10.90 13.37 -20.50
CA ARG A 41 -9.81 14.10 -19.83
C ARG A 41 -10.18 14.59 -18.44
N GLU A 42 -9.24 14.47 -17.52
CA GLU A 42 -9.22 15.18 -16.23
C GLU A 42 -7.98 16.10 -16.25
N GLY A 43 -8.21 17.40 -16.38
CA GLY A 43 -7.14 18.35 -16.68
C GLY A 43 -6.53 18.13 -18.08
N ALA A 44 -5.23 17.86 -18.13
CA ALA A 44 -4.48 17.70 -19.39
C ALA A 44 -4.49 16.27 -19.96
N ALA A 45 -4.84 15.27 -19.14
CA ALA A 45 -4.64 13.85 -19.45
C ALA A 45 -5.95 13.07 -19.45
N HIS A 46 -5.99 11.95 -20.17
CA HIS A 46 -7.17 11.10 -20.34
C HIS A 46 -7.41 10.15 -19.14
N HIS A 47 -7.30 10.66 -17.90
CA HIS A 47 -7.50 9.86 -16.68
C HIS A 47 -8.91 9.29 -16.60
N GLY A 48 -9.94 10.09 -16.88
CA GLY A 48 -11.34 9.64 -16.87
C GLY A 48 -11.59 8.51 -17.88
N LEU A 49 -11.02 8.59 -19.09
CA LEU A 49 -11.06 7.49 -20.06
C LEU A 49 -10.33 6.26 -19.53
N SER A 50 -9.15 6.42 -18.92
CA SER A 50 -8.38 5.32 -18.34
C SER A 50 -9.16 4.59 -17.23
N THR A 51 -9.74 5.34 -16.30
CA THR A 51 -10.56 4.83 -15.20
C THR A 51 -11.74 4.03 -15.74
N TRP A 52 -12.44 4.56 -16.74
CA TRP A 52 -13.55 3.83 -17.39
C TRP A 52 -13.08 2.57 -18.13
N LEU A 53 -11.94 2.60 -18.84
CA LEU A 53 -11.42 1.41 -19.51
C LEU A 53 -11.12 0.26 -18.54
N GLY A 54 -10.74 0.57 -17.30
CA GLY A 54 -10.51 -0.41 -16.24
C GLY A 54 -11.78 -0.97 -15.60
N SER A 55 -12.94 -0.38 -15.90
CA SER A 55 -14.18 -0.66 -15.19
C SER A 55 -15.00 -1.81 -15.81
N PRO A 56 -15.86 -2.47 -15.02
CA PRO A 56 -16.93 -3.37 -15.48
C PRO A 56 -17.72 -2.92 -16.69
N GLU A 57 -18.08 -1.64 -16.72
CA GLU A 57 -18.96 -1.08 -17.72
C GLU A 57 -18.34 -1.16 -19.14
N ALA A 58 -17.02 -1.03 -19.24
CA ALA A 58 -16.31 -1.11 -20.51
C ALA A 58 -16.20 -2.53 -21.09
N ASP A 59 -16.58 -3.58 -20.35
CA ASP A 59 -16.48 -4.97 -20.81
C ASP A 59 -17.60 -5.38 -21.78
N ALA A 60 -18.79 -4.77 -21.68
CA ALA A 60 -20.00 -5.21 -22.39
C ALA A 60 -20.17 -4.55 -23.77
N ASP A 61 -20.30 -3.21 -23.81
CA ASP A 61 -20.44 -2.43 -25.05
C ASP A 61 -19.74 -1.08 -24.88
N PRO A 62 -18.57 -0.87 -25.53
CA PRO A 62 -17.84 0.40 -25.46
C PRO A 62 -18.67 1.60 -25.93
N SER A 63 -19.61 1.43 -26.86
CA SER A 63 -20.40 2.53 -27.44
C SER A 63 -21.54 3.04 -26.55
N ALA A 64 -21.94 2.25 -25.54
CA ALA A 64 -23.02 2.61 -24.63
C ALA A 64 -22.61 3.62 -23.54
N SER A 65 -21.30 3.89 -23.40
CA SER A 65 -20.77 4.81 -22.41
C SER A 65 -20.73 6.25 -22.94
N PRO A 66 -21.22 7.26 -22.20
CA PRO A 66 -21.18 8.66 -22.63
C PRO A 66 -19.76 9.16 -22.93
N VAL A 67 -18.76 8.75 -22.13
CA VAL A 67 -17.36 9.16 -22.35
C VAL A 67 -16.79 8.55 -23.63
N ALA A 68 -17.17 7.31 -23.94
CA ALA A 68 -16.71 6.60 -25.13
C ALA A 68 -17.41 7.11 -26.38
N GLN A 69 -18.72 7.38 -26.32
CA GLN A 69 -19.46 7.96 -27.43
C GLN A 69 -18.95 9.37 -27.74
N ALA A 70 -18.77 10.22 -26.72
CA ALA A 70 -18.20 11.56 -26.92
C ALA A 70 -16.79 11.49 -27.54
N LEU A 71 -15.98 10.52 -27.13
CA LEU A 71 -14.68 10.28 -27.74
C LEU A 71 -14.81 9.92 -29.23
N LEU A 72 -15.67 8.96 -29.57
CA LEU A 72 -15.89 8.54 -30.95
C LEU A 72 -16.43 9.67 -31.83
N ASP A 73 -17.30 10.51 -31.29
CA ASP A 73 -17.85 11.70 -31.95
C ASP A 73 -16.73 12.72 -32.24
N GLU A 74 -15.87 13.02 -31.27
CA GLU A 74 -14.72 13.91 -31.45
C GLU A 74 -13.68 13.36 -32.45
N MET A 75 -13.57 12.03 -32.54
CA MET A 75 -12.69 11.35 -33.50
C MET A 75 -13.24 11.36 -34.93
N GLN A 76 -14.55 11.56 -35.11
CA GLN A 76 -15.20 11.42 -36.40
C GLN A 76 -14.65 12.41 -37.43
N GLY A 77 -14.23 11.88 -38.58
CA GLY A 77 -13.66 12.67 -39.69
C GLY A 77 -12.21 13.12 -39.48
N MET A 78 -11.60 12.83 -38.34
CA MET A 78 -10.22 13.21 -38.05
C MET A 78 -9.23 12.15 -38.56
N PRO A 79 -8.19 12.53 -39.33
CA PRO A 79 -7.25 11.56 -39.88
C PRO A 79 -6.29 11.01 -38.83
N ARG A 80 -5.92 11.82 -37.83
CA ARG A 80 -5.06 11.42 -36.71
C ARG A 80 -5.72 11.74 -35.37
N VAL A 81 -5.61 10.83 -34.41
CA VAL A 81 -6.17 10.99 -33.06
C VAL A 81 -5.10 10.60 -32.05
N TRP A 82 -4.85 11.43 -31.04
CA TRP A 82 -3.89 11.13 -29.99
C TRP A 82 -4.57 11.07 -28.63
N LEU A 83 -4.26 10.01 -27.88
CA LEU A 83 -4.71 9.78 -26.51
C LEU A 83 -3.48 9.70 -25.62
N SER A 84 -3.57 10.26 -24.42
CA SER A 84 -2.44 10.27 -23.48
C SER A 84 -2.92 10.24 -22.04
N SER A 85 -2.48 9.21 -21.31
CA SER A 85 -2.62 9.09 -19.87
C SER A 85 -1.56 8.13 -19.37
N GLU A 86 -0.84 8.49 -18.30
CA GLU A 86 -0.01 7.51 -17.61
C GLU A 86 -0.85 6.42 -16.98
N ASP A 87 -2.13 6.63 -16.64
CA ASP A 87 -2.90 5.61 -15.95
C ASP A 87 -3.29 4.42 -16.83
N PHE A 88 -3.16 4.56 -18.16
CA PHE A 88 -3.44 3.47 -19.08
C PHE A 88 -2.56 2.24 -18.77
N HIS A 89 -1.27 2.41 -18.46
CA HIS A 89 -0.41 1.26 -18.14
C HIS A 89 -0.92 0.45 -16.93
N ALA A 90 -1.63 1.10 -15.99
CA ALA A 90 -2.10 0.47 -14.76
C ALA A 90 -3.38 -0.38 -14.97
N GLN A 91 -4.10 -0.20 -16.08
CA GLN A 91 -5.35 -0.93 -16.35
C GLN A 91 -5.15 -2.40 -16.77
N GLY A 92 -3.88 -2.79 -16.99
CA GLY A 92 -3.51 -4.16 -17.35
C GLY A 92 -4.21 -4.67 -18.62
N LEU A 93 -4.41 -5.99 -18.68
CA LEU A 93 -4.94 -6.66 -19.86
C LEU A 93 -6.41 -6.30 -20.13
N ARG A 94 -7.19 -6.00 -19.08
CA ARG A 94 -8.59 -5.61 -19.22
C ARG A 94 -8.71 -4.28 -19.95
N GLY A 95 -8.05 -3.23 -19.45
CA GLY A 95 -8.11 -1.91 -20.06
C GLY A 95 -7.54 -1.90 -21.48
N ALA A 96 -6.45 -2.63 -21.73
CA ALA A 96 -5.90 -2.77 -23.09
C ALA A 96 -6.93 -3.39 -24.06
N ARG A 97 -7.64 -4.45 -23.64
CA ARG A 97 -8.70 -5.09 -24.46
C ARG A 97 -9.90 -4.18 -24.67
N ASN A 98 -10.32 -3.47 -23.62
CA ASN A 98 -11.44 -2.53 -23.71
C ASN A 98 -11.12 -1.39 -24.68
N LEU A 99 -9.88 -0.88 -24.66
CA LEU A 99 -9.43 0.14 -25.59
C LEU A 99 -9.37 -0.39 -27.03
N ALA A 100 -8.87 -1.61 -27.23
CA ALA A 100 -8.83 -2.24 -28.54
C ALA A 100 -10.25 -2.45 -29.13
N ARG A 101 -11.22 -2.80 -28.29
CA ARG A 101 -12.64 -2.90 -28.69
C ARG A 101 -13.23 -1.52 -29.02
N LEU A 102 -12.96 -0.51 -28.20
CA LEU A 102 -13.44 0.86 -28.45
C LEU A 102 -12.91 1.42 -29.79
N LEU A 103 -11.64 1.18 -30.09
CA LEU A 103 -10.96 1.68 -31.28
C LEU A 103 -11.04 0.70 -32.47
N GLN A 104 -11.98 -0.25 -32.43
CA GLN A 104 -12.15 -1.21 -33.51
C GLN A 104 -12.42 -0.50 -34.85
N GLY A 105 -11.70 -0.88 -35.90
CA GLY A 105 -11.79 -0.23 -37.22
C GLY A 105 -10.87 0.98 -37.40
N HIS A 106 -10.03 1.31 -36.41
CA HIS A 106 -8.95 2.28 -36.52
C HIS A 106 -7.58 1.60 -36.54
N SER A 107 -6.57 2.28 -37.08
CA SER A 107 -5.17 1.88 -36.90
C SER A 107 -4.72 2.39 -35.53
N VAL A 108 -4.18 1.53 -34.68
CA VAL A 108 -3.77 1.91 -33.32
C VAL A 108 -2.30 1.62 -33.11
N ARG A 109 -1.55 2.63 -32.67
CA ARG A 109 -0.15 2.56 -32.26
C ARG A 109 -0.02 2.96 -30.80
N ILE A 110 0.74 2.21 -30.03
CA ILE A 110 0.98 2.46 -28.61
C ILE A 110 2.38 3.01 -28.43
N VAL A 111 2.52 4.10 -27.68
CA VAL A 111 3.82 4.69 -27.31
C VAL A 111 4.00 4.56 -25.80
N LEU A 112 5.08 3.92 -25.39
CA LEU A 112 5.41 3.67 -23.98
C LEU A 112 6.84 4.13 -23.69
N TYR A 113 6.97 5.13 -22.82
CA TYR A 113 8.26 5.54 -22.28
C TYR A 113 8.58 4.74 -21.02
N LEU A 114 9.78 4.18 -20.97
CA LEU A 114 10.32 3.45 -19.83
C LEU A 114 11.51 4.20 -19.24
N ARG A 115 11.61 4.23 -17.91
CA ARG A 115 12.76 4.79 -17.20
C ARG A 115 13.56 3.67 -16.56
N GLU A 116 14.89 3.86 -16.49
CA GLU A 116 15.81 2.94 -15.82
C GLU A 116 15.28 2.56 -14.42
N HIS A 117 15.27 1.28 -14.02
CA HIS A 117 14.61 0.78 -12.82
C HIS A 117 14.97 1.54 -11.55
N LEU A 118 16.26 1.78 -11.31
CA LEU A 118 16.72 2.47 -10.10
C LEU A 118 16.23 3.92 -10.12
N ALA A 119 16.40 4.60 -11.26
CA ALA A 119 15.95 5.98 -11.43
C ALA A 119 14.42 6.11 -11.37
N TYR A 120 13.68 5.10 -11.86
CA TYR A 120 12.22 5.02 -11.81
C TYR A 120 11.72 4.83 -10.38
N LEU A 121 12.25 3.82 -9.66
CA LEU A 121 11.92 3.55 -8.27
C LEU A 121 12.23 4.75 -7.39
N ALA A 122 13.40 5.39 -7.54
CA ALA A 122 13.75 6.60 -6.79
C ALA A 122 12.75 7.74 -7.05
N SER A 123 12.41 7.99 -8.32
CA SER A 123 11.46 9.03 -8.65
C SER A 123 10.04 8.74 -8.16
N TRP A 124 9.63 7.47 -8.14
CA TRP A 124 8.33 7.05 -7.64
C TRP A 124 8.28 7.15 -6.11
N TYR A 125 9.33 6.71 -5.43
CA TYR A 125 9.49 6.83 -3.99
C TYR A 125 9.35 8.28 -3.52
N GLN A 126 10.09 9.21 -4.13
CA GLN A 126 10.01 10.63 -3.79
C GLN A 126 8.59 11.19 -3.93
N GLN A 127 7.86 10.77 -4.98
CA GLN A 127 6.46 11.17 -5.15
C GLN A 127 5.55 10.58 -4.07
N ASN A 128 5.72 9.29 -3.73
CA ASN A 128 4.87 8.65 -2.74
C ASN A 128 5.08 9.26 -1.35
N VAL A 129 6.33 9.45 -0.91
CA VAL A 129 6.61 10.12 0.37
C VAL A 129 5.96 11.51 0.41
N GLN A 130 6.08 12.26 -0.69
CA GLN A 130 5.51 13.59 -0.81
C GLN A 130 3.97 13.56 -0.74
N ALA A 131 3.32 12.70 -1.52
CA ALA A 131 1.89 12.72 -1.79
C ALA A 131 1.04 11.83 -0.86
N SER A 132 1.67 10.95 -0.07
CA SER A 132 0.97 10.03 0.83
C SER A 132 1.65 9.95 2.20
N ALA A 133 1.17 9.02 3.04
CA ALA A 133 1.74 8.66 4.33
C ALA A 133 2.89 7.64 4.24
N LEU A 134 3.51 7.45 3.06
CA LEU A 134 4.62 6.51 2.92
C LEU A 134 5.79 6.91 3.82
N SER A 135 6.15 6.06 4.78
CA SER A 135 7.16 6.35 5.80
C SER A 135 8.39 5.43 5.76
N CYS A 136 8.35 4.35 4.98
CA CYS A 136 9.49 3.42 4.87
C CYS A 136 10.70 4.05 4.15
N SER A 137 11.88 3.47 4.34
CA SER A 137 13.11 3.89 3.66
C SER A 137 13.06 3.57 2.16
N PHE A 138 13.97 4.17 1.38
CA PHE A 138 14.06 3.86 -0.05
C PHE A 138 14.52 2.42 -0.32
N ALA A 139 15.38 1.86 0.55
CA ALA A 139 15.82 0.47 0.46
C ALA A 139 14.63 -0.47 0.63
N SER A 140 13.82 -0.28 1.69
CA SER A 140 12.58 -1.02 1.91
C SER A 140 11.61 -0.86 0.74
N PHE A 141 11.45 0.37 0.25
CA PHE A 141 10.62 0.61 -0.93
C PHE A 141 11.07 -0.21 -2.14
N CYS A 142 12.38 -0.28 -2.44
CA CYS A 142 12.90 -1.08 -3.55
C CYS A 142 12.69 -2.59 -3.35
N HIS A 143 12.71 -3.06 -2.10
CA HIS A 143 12.50 -4.47 -1.78
C HIS A 143 11.03 -4.89 -1.98
N PHE A 144 10.06 -4.13 -1.44
CA PHE A 144 8.63 -4.48 -1.54
C PHE A 144 8.02 -4.10 -2.88
N THR A 145 8.57 -3.08 -3.53
CA THR A 145 8.05 -2.58 -4.79
C THR A 145 8.73 -3.30 -5.94
N HIS A 146 8.22 -4.49 -6.25
CA HIS A 146 8.63 -5.21 -7.45
C HIS A 146 7.80 -4.77 -8.66
N LYS A 147 8.42 -4.02 -9.58
CA LYS A 147 7.75 -3.45 -10.78
C LYS A 147 8.51 -3.84 -12.05
N PRO A 148 8.32 -5.07 -12.57
CA PRO A 148 8.94 -5.47 -13.83
C PRO A 148 8.34 -4.64 -14.96
N LEU A 149 9.19 -3.97 -15.73
CA LEU A 149 8.75 -3.04 -16.77
C LEU A 149 8.39 -3.79 -18.05
N SER A 150 8.90 -5.02 -18.23
CA SER A 150 8.51 -5.87 -19.36
C SER A 150 7.05 -6.29 -19.30
N GLU A 151 6.47 -6.42 -18.11
CA GLU A 151 5.07 -6.85 -17.94
C GLU A 151 4.08 -5.87 -18.59
N VAL A 152 4.35 -4.57 -18.48
CA VAL A 152 3.52 -3.54 -19.12
C VAL A 152 3.61 -3.66 -20.63
N ALA A 153 4.84 -3.78 -21.16
CA ALA A 153 5.06 -3.92 -22.60
C ALA A 153 4.41 -5.21 -23.13
N ASP A 154 4.57 -6.32 -22.43
CA ASP A 154 4.00 -7.61 -22.80
C ASP A 154 2.47 -7.59 -22.81
N THR A 155 1.86 -6.97 -21.81
CA THR A 155 0.40 -6.86 -21.69
C THR A 155 -0.21 -6.13 -22.88
N TRP A 156 0.32 -4.95 -23.19
CA TRP A 156 -0.17 -4.13 -24.29
C TRP A 156 0.22 -4.69 -25.66
N GLY A 157 1.42 -5.25 -25.75
CA GLY A 157 1.93 -5.99 -26.89
C GLY A 157 1.09 -7.19 -27.29
N GLN A 158 0.56 -7.93 -26.31
CA GLN A 158 -0.32 -9.06 -26.53
C GLN A 158 -1.65 -8.65 -27.19
N VAL A 159 -2.16 -7.45 -26.89
CA VAL A 159 -3.46 -6.99 -27.40
C VAL A 159 -3.33 -6.30 -28.76
N PHE A 160 -2.39 -5.36 -28.88
CA PHE A 160 -2.25 -4.55 -30.10
C PHE A 160 -1.23 -5.11 -31.10
N GLY A 161 -0.42 -6.07 -30.67
CA GLY A 161 0.63 -6.68 -31.47
C GLY A 161 1.98 -5.98 -31.31
N HIS A 162 3.05 -6.77 -31.42
CA HIS A 162 4.41 -6.33 -31.16
C HIS A 162 4.88 -5.19 -32.06
N GLY A 163 4.46 -5.18 -33.34
CA GLY A 163 4.83 -4.13 -34.29
C GLY A 163 4.10 -2.80 -34.06
N GLN A 164 3.06 -2.77 -33.23
CA GLN A 164 2.28 -1.56 -32.94
C GLN A 164 2.72 -0.87 -31.64
N LEU A 165 3.61 -1.48 -30.85
CA LEU A 165 4.13 -0.91 -29.62
C LEU A 165 5.51 -0.29 -29.87
N THR A 166 5.62 1.02 -29.66
CA THR A 166 6.88 1.77 -29.69
C THR A 166 7.38 1.99 -28.27
N LEU A 167 8.44 1.29 -27.88
CA LEU A 167 9.11 1.51 -26.61
C LEU A 167 10.20 2.57 -26.76
N ARG A 168 10.22 3.54 -25.84
CA ARG A 168 11.24 4.60 -25.76
C ARG A 168 11.86 4.63 -24.38
N LEU A 169 13.15 4.98 -24.30
CA LEU A 169 13.84 5.20 -23.04
C LEU A 169 13.73 6.67 -22.63
N TYR A 170 13.20 6.90 -21.44
CA TYR A 170 13.23 8.21 -20.78
C TYR A 170 14.60 8.45 -20.15
N ASP A 171 15.58 8.75 -21.00
CA ASP A 171 16.93 9.19 -20.65
C ASP A 171 17.32 10.31 -21.62
N ARG A 172 17.83 11.44 -21.11
CA ARG A 172 18.19 12.61 -21.95
C ARG A 172 19.19 12.26 -23.07
N ARG A 173 20.01 11.23 -22.90
CA ARG A 173 20.96 10.77 -23.92
C ARG A 173 20.28 9.98 -25.04
N SER A 174 19.12 9.38 -24.75
CA SER A 174 18.35 8.55 -25.67
C SER A 174 17.22 9.32 -26.37
N LEU A 175 16.70 10.37 -25.71
CA LEU A 175 15.65 11.23 -26.24
C LEU A 175 16.19 12.15 -27.35
N VAL A 176 15.40 12.33 -28.42
CA VAL A 176 15.71 13.30 -29.48
C VAL A 176 15.90 14.70 -28.87
N GLY A 177 17.08 15.30 -29.07
CA GLY A 177 17.42 16.61 -28.49
C GLY A 177 17.44 16.64 -26.96
N GLY A 178 17.43 15.49 -26.29
CA GLY A 178 17.30 15.39 -24.84
C GLY A 178 15.94 15.82 -24.28
N ASP A 179 14.91 15.88 -25.14
CA ASP A 179 13.58 16.42 -24.82
C ASP A 179 12.50 15.40 -25.20
N VAL A 180 11.65 15.05 -24.21
CA VAL A 180 10.55 14.09 -24.41
C VAL A 180 9.52 14.57 -25.42
N LEU A 181 9.32 15.89 -25.55
CA LEU A 181 8.38 16.45 -26.53
C LEU A 181 8.90 16.29 -27.96
N LEU A 182 10.19 16.56 -28.17
CA LEU A 182 10.83 16.35 -29.47
C LEU A 182 10.90 14.85 -29.82
N ASP A 183 11.17 14.01 -28.83
CA ASP A 183 11.18 12.56 -29.01
C ASP A 183 9.80 12.03 -29.41
N PHE A 184 8.75 12.45 -28.68
CA PHE A 184 7.38 12.06 -28.99
C PHE A 184 6.96 12.55 -30.37
N ALA A 185 7.23 13.82 -30.69
CA ALA A 185 6.97 14.40 -32.01
C ALA A 185 7.61 13.59 -33.14
N ALA A 186 8.83 13.07 -32.93
CA ALA A 186 9.49 12.19 -33.89
C ALA A 186 8.79 10.82 -34.01
N GLN A 187 8.36 10.21 -32.89
CA GLN A 187 7.66 8.91 -32.92
C GLN A 187 6.29 8.98 -33.58
N VAL A 188 5.60 10.12 -33.47
CA VAL A 188 4.23 10.29 -34.00
C VAL A 188 4.18 11.04 -35.34
N GLY A 189 5.31 11.51 -35.85
CA GLY A 189 5.42 12.19 -37.14
C GLY A 189 4.89 13.63 -37.16
N LEU A 190 5.08 14.41 -36.08
CA LEU A 190 4.66 15.82 -35.99
C LEU A 190 5.66 16.81 -36.63
N GLY A 191 6.80 16.33 -37.11
CA GLY A 191 7.92 17.16 -37.58
C GLY A 191 8.73 17.76 -36.41
N GLY A 192 10.00 18.09 -36.65
CA GLY A 192 10.93 18.50 -35.59
C GLY A 192 10.82 19.94 -35.10
N ASP A 193 10.14 20.83 -35.84
CA ASP A 193 10.01 22.24 -35.47
C ASP A 193 8.79 22.49 -34.56
N LEU A 194 8.98 22.33 -33.26
CA LEU A 194 7.93 22.63 -32.27
C LEU A 194 7.78 24.13 -31.96
N GLY A 195 8.53 25.03 -32.62
CA GLY A 195 8.50 26.47 -32.36
C GLY A 195 7.16 27.14 -32.67
N ARG A 196 6.34 26.49 -33.51
CA ARG A 196 4.97 26.91 -33.85
C ARG A 196 3.92 26.60 -32.78
N PHE A 197 4.26 25.80 -31.78
CA PHE A 197 3.37 25.39 -30.70
C PHE A 197 3.69 26.12 -29.39
N VAL A 198 2.66 26.32 -28.57
CA VAL A 198 2.81 26.89 -27.24
C VAL A 198 3.46 25.86 -26.33
N ARG A 199 4.57 26.24 -25.71
CA ARG A 199 5.26 25.42 -24.72
C ARG A 199 5.27 26.16 -23.40
N LYS A 200 4.81 25.50 -22.32
CA LYS A 200 5.11 26.02 -20.98
C LYS A 200 6.63 26.07 -20.82
N PRO A 201 7.16 27.10 -20.13
CA PRO A 201 8.54 27.07 -19.67
C PRO A 201 8.78 25.74 -18.95
N TYR A 202 9.99 25.20 -19.04
CA TYR A 202 10.34 24.02 -18.26
C TYR A 202 10.33 24.38 -16.76
N GLU A 203 9.14 24.37 -16.17
CA GLU A 203 8.95 24.35 -14.74
C GLU A 203 9.27 22.93 -14.32
N ASN A 204 10.54 22.73 -13.98
CA ASN A 204 10.93 21.64 -13.12
C ASN A 204 9.99 21.77 -11.91
N ASN A 205 9.01 20.89 -11.76
CA ASN A 205 8.33 20.68 -10.49
C ASN A 205 9.00 19.48 -9.83
N PRO A 206 10.28 19.61 -9.45
CA PRO A 206 11.06 18.50 -8.95
C PRO A 206 10.39 17.96 -7.71
N SER A 207 10.35 16.63 -7.60
CA SER A 207 9.99 15.99 -6.35
C SER A 207 10.87 16.54 -5.22
N ILE A 208 10.30 16.64 -4.03
CA ILE A 208 11.09 17.01 -2.85
C ILE A 208 12.22 15.99 -2.66
N SER A 209 13.37 16.46 -2.20
CA SER A 209 14.58 15.67 -2.02
C SER A 209 15.32 16.09 -0.75
N GLY A 210 16.46 15.45 -0.51
CA GLY A 210 17.35 15.77 0.58
C GLY A 210 16.70 15.69 1.96
N ASN A 211 17.09 16.62 2.83
CA ASN A 211 16.55 16.72 4.18
C ASN A 211 15.05 17.04 4.21
N LEU A 212 14.49 17.72 3.20
CA LEU A 212 13.04 17.99 3.17
C LEU A 212 12.23 16.71 2.92
N LEU A 213 12.71 15.83 2.04
CA LEU A 213 12.11 14.50 1.82
C LEU A 213 12.20 13.65 3.10
N PHE A 214 13.36 13.67 3.77
CA PHE A 214 13.53 12.98 5.05
C PHE A 214 12.58 13.51 6.14
N ILE A 215 12.43 14.83 6.27
CA ILE A 215 11.48 15.45 7.19
C ILE A 215 10.06 14.98 6.88
N LYS A 216 9.62 15.03 5.61
CA LYS A 216 8.29 14.53 5.23
C LYS A 216 8.10 13.05 5.60
N ARG A 217 9.09 12.20 5.32
CA ARG A 217 9.06 10.78 5.70
C ARG A 217 8.89 10.60 7.21
N LEU A 218 9.59 11.39 8.02
CA LEU A 218 9.44 11.36 9.47
C LEU A 218 8.04 11.78 9.90
N LEU A 219 7.50 12.87 9.33
CA LEU A 219 6.16 13.33 9.64
C LEU A 219 5.09 12.29 9.25
N ASN A 220 5.31 11.54 8.17
CA ASN A 220 4.44 10.43 7.75
C ASN A 220 4.35 9.29 8.79
N THR A 221 5.28 9.19 9.75
CA THR A 221 5.18 8.22 10.86
C THR A 221 4.30 8.72 12.02
N LEU A 222 3.98 10.01 12.03
CA LEU A 222 3.41 10.69 13.20
C LEU A 222 2.00 11.23 12.93
N LEU A 223 1.65 11.40 11.66
CA LEU A 223 0.41 12.03 11.22
C LEU A 223 -0.56 10.99 10.62
N PRO A 224 -1.88 11.16 10.84
CA PRO A 224 -2.89 10.47 10.05
C PRO A 224 -2.68 10.70 8.55
N ALA A 225 -3.11 9.74 7.73
CA ALA A 225 -2.82 9.76 6.29
C ALA A 225 -3.40 10.98 5.57
N ALA A 226 -4.59 11.44 5.95
CA ALA A 226 -5.23 12.62 5.39
C ALA A 226 -4.40 13.91 5.64
N ASP A 227 -3.91 14.08 6.86
CA ASP A 227 -3.09 15.24 7.25
C ASP A 227 -1.74 15.22 6.54
N ALA A 228 -1.12 14.05 6.44
CA ALA A 228 0.14 13.87 5.71
C ALA A 228 0.00 14.19 4.21
N ALA A 229 -1.15 13.88 3.60
CA ALA A 229 -1.43 14.19 2.20
C ALA A 229 -1.73 15.68 1.96
N ALA A 230 -2.38 16.35 2.91
CA ALA A 230 -2.71 17.78 2.81
C ALA A 230 -1.45 18.69 2.75
N MET A 231 -0.31 18.22 3.25
CA MET A 231 0.95 19.00 3.32
C MET A 231 1.68 19.15 1.97
N VAL A 232 1.22 18.52 0.89
CA VAL A 232 1.91 18.56 -0.42
C VAL A 232 2.17 19.99 -0.90
N GLY A 233 1.16 20.87 -0.80
CA GLY A 233 1.29 22.27 -1.21
C GLY A 233 2.32 23.03 -0.39
N GLU A 234 2.35 22.82 0.93
CA GLU A 234 3.33 23.43 1.83
C GLU A 234 4.75 22.98 1.50
N LEU A 235 4.94 21.68 1.24
CA LEU A 235 6.24 21.10 0.88
C LEU A 235 6.77 21.63 -0.44
N MET A 236 5.90 21.89 -1.43
CA MET A 236 6.31 22.51 -2.69
C MET A 236 6.85 23.92 -2.49
N GLU A 237 6.23 24.71 -1.62
CA GLU A 237 6.77 26.03 -1.26
C GLU A 237 8.08 25.94 -0.47
N LEU A 238 8.18 24.99 0.47
CA LEU A 238 9.38 24.79 1.28
C LEU A 238 10.55 24.24 0.45
N SER A 239 10.29 23.48 -0.61
CA SER A 239 11.32 22.96 -1.52
C SER A 239 12.15 24.07 -2.20
N LYS A 240 11.61 25.28 -2.28
CA LYS A 240 12.28 26.45 -2.88
C LYS A 240 13.37 27.04 -1.96
N LEU A 241 13.41 26.65 -0.69
CA LEU A 241 14.34 27.21 0.30
C LEU A 241 15.80 26.86 0.04
N ARG A 242 16.07 25.69 -0.54
CA ARG A 242 17.43 25.25 -0.90
C ARG A 242 17.42 24.41 -2.17
N PRO A 243 18.48 24.50 -3.00
CA PRO A 243 18.63 23.61 -4.15
C PRO A 243 18.57 22.12 -3.79
N GLY A 244 19.11 21.71 -2.63
CA GLY A 244 19.11 20.32 -2.18
C GLY A 244 17.76 19.77 -1.69
N PHE A 245 16.73 20.62 -1.56
CA PHE A 245 15.38 20.17 -1.20
C PHE A 245 14.56 19.69 -2.41
N ARG A 246 15.18 19.71 -3.59
CA ARG A 246 14.53 19.42 -4.84
C ARG A 246 15.46 18.68 -5.78
N GLY A 247 14.88 17.82 -6.62
CA GLY A 247 15.59 17.10 -7.66
C GLY A 247 15.74 15.63 -7.31
N ALA A 248 16.74 14.96 -7.89
CA ALA A 248 17.00 13.56 -7.60
C ALA A 248 17.51 13.38 -6.16
N MET A 249 17.10 12.29 -5.52
CA MET A 249 17.76 11.78 -4.32
C MET A 249 19.03 11.01 -4.69
N GLN A 250 20.04 11.06 -3.83
CA GLN A 250 21.25 10.26 -3.98
C GLN A 250 20.95 8.79 -3.67
N VAL A 251 21.56 7.87 -4.42
CA VAL A 251 21.54 6.43 -4.10
C VAL A 251 22.95 5.86 -4.22
N GLY A 252 23.41 5.23 -3.14
CA GLY A 252 24.75 4.64 -3.07
C GLY A 252 24.89 3.32 -3.85
N PRO A 253 26.13 2.86 -4.06
CA PRO A 253 26.44 1.80 -5.01
C PRO A 253 25.93 0.41 -4.61
N GLU A 254 25.79 0.14 -3.32
CA GLU A 254 25.32 -1.17 -2.84
C GLU A 254 23.84 -1.41 -3.19
N LEU A 255 22.98 -0.43 -2.90
CA LEU A 255 21.56 -0.50 -3.24
C LEU A 255 21.35 -0.46 -4.76
N ALA A 256 22.15 0.33 -5.47
CA ALA A 256 22.13 0.34 -6.94
C ALA A 256 22.46 -1.04 -7.51
N ALA A 257 23.50 -1.72 -6.98
CA ALA A 257 23.86 -3.07 -7.38
C ALA A 257 22.78 -4.10 -7.02
N HIS A 258 22.08 -3.93 -5.89
CA HIS A 258 20.93 -4.77 -5.52
C HIS A 258 19.82 -4.66 -6.56
N VAL A 259 19.33 -3.45 -6.84
CA VAL A 259 18.29 -3.21 -7.86
C VAL A 259 18.76 -3.71 -9.24
N ALA A 260 20.03 -3.54 -9.56
CA ALA A 260 20.61 -4.07 -10.79
C ALA A 260 20.56 -5.62 -10.84
N ARG A 261 20.75 -6.34 -9.74
CA ARG A 261 20.58 -7.80 -9.74
C ARG A 261 19.11 -8.19 -9.85
N THR A 262 18.23 -7.55 -9.06
CA THR A 262 16.78 -7.84 -9.01
C THR A 262 16.13 -7.75 -10.39
N TYR A 263 16.43 -6.70 -11.16
CA TYR A 263 15.81 -6.46 -12.47
C TYR A 263 16.64 -6.96 -13.66
N ALA A 264 17.68 -7.79 -13.43
CA ALA A 264 18.52 -8.30 -14.51
C ALA A 264 17.73 -9.16 -15.52
N ALA A 265 16.77 -9.96 -15.04
CA ALA A 265 15.91 -10.77 -15.90
C ALA A 265 14.95 -9.91 -16.74
N ASP A 266 14.30 -8.94 -16.11
CA ASP A 266 13.37 -8.00 -16.77
C ASP A 266 14.05 -7.23 -17.91
N ARG A 267 15.29 -6.75 -17.68
CA ARG A 267 16.08 -6.08 -18.74
C ARG A 267 16.46 -7.00 -19.89
N ARG A 268 16.83 -8.25 -19.61
CA ARG A 268 17.08 -9.24 -20.67
C ARG A 268 15.82 -9.47 -21.49
N GLN A 269 14.67 -9.56 -20.84
CA GLN A 269 13.38 -9.75 -21.49
C GLN A 269 13.01 -8.55 -22.38
N LEU A 270 13.15 -7.32 -21.89
CA LEU A 270 12.95 -6.10 -22.68
C LEU A 270 13.86 -6.05 -23.91
N ARG A 271 15.12 -6.43 -23.78
CA ARG A 271 16.06 -6.46 -24.91
C ARG A 271 15.70 -7.54 -25.93
N GLN A 272 15.48 -8.78 -25.47
CA GLN A 272 15.28 -9.93 -26.35
C GLN A 272 13.93 -9.89 -27.07
N ARG A 273 12.86 -9.50 -26.36
CA ARG A 273 11.52 -9.44 -26.92
C ARG A 273 11.32 -8.13 -27.67
N TRP A 274 11.58 -7.01 -26.98
CA TRP A 274 11.18 -5.70 -27.46
C TRP A 274 12.29 -4.91 -28.19
N GLY A 275 13.49 -5.48 -28.32
CA GLY A 275 14.62 -4.80 -28.99
C GLY A 275 15.08 -3.53 -28.28
N LEU A 276 14.67 -3.33 -27.02
CA LEU A 276 15.01 -2.13 -26.26
C LEU A 276 16.39 -2.32 -25.64
N ASP A 277 17.41 -1.72 -26.24
CA ASP A 277 18.77 -1.71 -25.68
C ASP A 277 18.82 -0.80 -24.45
N TRP A 278 18.75 -1.43 -23.28
CA TRP A 278 18.81 -0.75 -21.99
C TRP A 278 20.21 -0.17 -21.74
N PRO A 279 20.34 1.07 -21.22
CA PRO A 279 21.63 1.60 -20.82
C PRO A 279 22.25 0.74 -19.72
N VAL A 280 23.58 0.74 -19.59
CA VAL A 280 24.24 0.07 -18.45
C VAL A 280 23.58 0.59 -17.16
N PRO A 281 23.06 -0.32 -16.28
CA PRO A 281 22.42 0.11 -15.05
C PRO A 281 23.35 1.03 -14.26
N PRO A 282 22.84 2.15 -13.74
CA PRO A 282 23.64 3.08 -12.96
C PRO A 282 24.23 2.35 -11.75
N THR A 283 25.53 2.52 -11.53
CA THR A 283 26.19 2.03 -10.33
C THR A 283 25.90 2.91 -9.12
N GLU A 284 25.31 4.08 -9.30
CA GLU A 284 24.85 5.01 -8.26
C GLU A 284 23.88 6.03 -8.88
N LEU A 285 23.08 6.70 -8.06
CA LEU A 285 22.35 7.90 -8.49
C LEU A 285 22.95 9.15 -7.83
N ALA A 286 23.36 10.10 -8.66
CA ALA A 286 23.70 11.44 -8.21
C ALA A 286 22.43 12.19 -7.77
N GLY A 287 22.53 12.94 -6.68
CA GLY A 287 21.40 13.67 -6.12
C GLY A 287 21.71 14.22 -4.74
N SER A 288 20.67 14.65 -4.03
CA SER A 288 20.80 15.12 -2.64
C SER A 288 20.77 13.92 -1.68
N PRO A 289 21.69 13.81 -0.71
CA PRO A 289 21.66 12.74 0.30
C PRO A 289 20.37 12.80 1.13
N VAL A 290 19.80 11.63 1.44
CA VAL A 290 18.54 11.52 2.21
C VAL A 290 18.75 10.57 3.39
N PRO A 291 18.99 11.08 4.61
CA PRO A 291 19.26 12.47 4.95
C PRO A 291 20.69 12.91 4.60
N ASP A 292 20.89 14.22 4.45
CA ASP A 292 22.21 14.86 4.56
C ASP A 292 22.41 15.29 6.02
N VAL A 293 23.03 14.39 6.79
CA VAL A 293 23.23 14.54 8.24
C VAL A 293 24.01 15.81 8.57
N ALA A 294 24.99 16.20 7.73
CA ALA A 294 25.83 17.35 7.96
C ALA A 294 25.03 18.66 7.97
N THR A 295 23.97 18.75 7.16
CA THR A 295 23.16 19.97 7.04
C THR A 295 21.78 19.88 7.70
N LEU A 296 21.38 18.69 8.16
CA LEU A 296 20.04 18.41 8.66
C LEU A 296 19.57 19.35 9.77
N HIS A 297 20.43 19.64 10.76
CA HIS A 297 20.05 20.52 11.87
C HIS A 297 19.65 21.92 11.38
N GLY A 298 20.50 22.51 10.53
CA GLY A 298 20.25 23.83 9.98
C GLY A 298 19.06 23.83 9.01
N ASP A 299 18.91 22.75 8.25
CA ASP A 299 17.80 22.58 7.32
C ASP A 299 16.46 22.44 8.03
N TRP A 300 16.40 21.70 9.13
CA TRP A 300 15.19 21.62 9.96
C TRP A 300 14.80 22.98 10.52
N GLN A 301 15.75 23.70 11.13
CA GLN A 301 15.48 25.04 11.67
C GLN A 301 14.97 25.99 10.57
N ARG A 302 15.55 25.87 9.37
CA ARG A 302 15.14 26.64 8.20
C ARG A 302 13.72 26.32 7.75
N VAL A 303 13.39 25.03 7.64
CA VAL A 303 12.05 24.56 7.26
C VAL A 303 11.03 25.00 8.32
N GLN A 304 11.31 24.77 9.60
CA GLN A 304 10.43 25.15 10.71
C GLN A 304 10.18 26.66 10.74
N ALA A 305 11.22 27.49 10.62
CA ALA A 305 11.08 28.94 10.61
C ALA A 305 10.28 29.44 9.39
N ALA A 306 10.53 28.86 8.21
CA ALA A 306 9.80 29.21 6.99
C ALA A 306 8.32 28.80 7.07
N ALA A 307 8.03 27.60 7.59
CA ALA A 307 6.68 27.11 7.80
C ALA A 307 5.93 28.01 8.79
N ARG A 308 6.55 28.39 9.92
CA ARG A 308 5.97 29.34 10.89
C ARG A 308 5.64 30.68 10.25
N LYS A 309 6.59 31.24 9.49
CA LYS A 309 6.39 32.53 8.81
C LYS A 309 5.24 32.49 7.80
N LYS A 310 4.99 31.34 7.18
CA LYS A 310 3.91 31.14 6.19
C LYS A 310 2.59 30.66 6.81
N GLY A 311 2.53 30.42 8.13
CA GLY A 311 1.33 29.91 8.80
C GLY A 311 0.98 28.47 8.44
N PHE A 312 1.97 27.68 8.01
CA PHE A 312 1.78 26.31 7.56
C PHE A 312 1.50 25.36 8.73
N ALA A 313 0.62 24.38 8.52
CA ALA A 313 0.28 23.35 9.50
C ALA A 313 1.53 22.54 9.90
N LEU A 314 2.43 22.31 8.94
CA LEU A 314 3.72 21.65 9.15
C LEU A 314 4.57 22.30 10.26
N ALA A 315 4.44 23.61 10.49
CA ALA A 315 5.15 24.28 11.59
C ALA A 315 4.69 23.77 12.96
N GLN A 316 3.38 23.58 13.12
CA GLN A 316 2.80 23.10 14.37
C GLN A 316 3.30 21.68 14.63
N THR A 317 3.26 20.79 13.63
CA THR A 317 3.77 19.42 13.77
C THR A 317 5.27 19.38 14.08
N MET A 318 6.08 20.23 13.44
CA MET A 318 7.51 20.32 13.73
C MET A 318 7.82 20.89 15.11
N ASP A 319 6.95 21.74 15.67
CA ASP A 319 7.13 22.31 17.02
C ASP A 319 6.98 21.27 18.13
N TRP A 320 6.30 20.16 17.82
CA TRP A 320 6.17 19.01 18.70
C TRP A 320 7.47 18.18 18.72
N LEU A 321 8.37 18.41 17.75
CA LEU A 321 9.62 17.69 17.53
C LEU A 321 10.81 18.64 17.80
N ARG A 322 11.25 18.75 19.07
CA ARG A 322 12.40 19.62 19.42
C ARG A 322 13.74 18.93 19.15
N LEU A 323 14.51 19.45 18.18
CA LEU A 323 15.87 19.01 17.82
C LEU A 323 16.95 19.45 18.82
N GLY A 324 17.05 18.81 19.99
CA GLY A 324 18.11 19.13 20.96
C GLY A 324 19.54 18.92 20.45
N ASP A 325 19.82 17.85 19.69
CA ASP A 325 21.19 17.30 19.67
C ASP A 325 21.71 16.82 18.30
N LEU A 326 21.33 17.46 17.20
CA LEU A 326 21.97 17.14 15.91
C LEU A 326 23.41 17.69 15.79
N ARG A 327 23.90 18.49 16.74
CA ARG A 327 25.29 19.00 16.75
C ARG A 327 26.34 17.92 17.06
N ALA A 328 25.94 16.80 17.65
CA ALA A 328 26.83 15.69 17.98
C ALA A 328 27.20 14.80 16.77
N LEU A 329 26.56 14.99 15.61
CA LEU A 329 26.65 14.11 14.44
C LEU A 329 27.70 14.52 13.39
N GLY A 330 28.44 15.62 13.60
CA GLY A 330 29.42 16.16 12.64
C GLY A 330 30.87 15.97 13.07
N GLY A 331 31.34 14.72 13.21
CA GLY A 331 32.74 14.38 13.46
C GLY A 331 33.53 14.07 12.17
N GLU A 332 34.78 14.56 12.10
CA GLU A 332 35.62 14.72 10.90
C GLU A 332 35.91 13.47 10.05
N ALA A 333 35.96 13.68 8.73
CA ALA A 333 36.22 12.69 7.69
C ALA A 333 37.71 12.30 7.57
N GLY A 334 37.99 11.00 7.36
CA GLY A 334 39.31 10.47 7.01
C GLY A 334 39.22 9.21 6.13
N GLU A 335 39.94 9.23 5.01
CA GLU A 335 39.89 8.30 3.85
C GLU A 335 40.55 6.92 4.06
N ALA A 336 40.01 5.86 3.43
CA ALA A 336 40.69 4.92 2.49
C ALA A 336 39.84 3.65 2.21
N PRO A 337 39.86 3.08 0.98
CA PRO A 337 38.97 1.98 0.57
C PRO A 337 39.53 0.59 0.93
N VAL A 338 38.70 -0.31 1.44
CA VAL A 338 39.08 -1.71 1.72
C VAL A 338 38.09 -2.68 1.06
N SER A 339 38.62 -3.58 0.24
CA SER A 339 37.94 -4.66 -0.51
C SER A 339 37.56 -5.84 0.39
N ILE A 340 36.43 -6.51 0.11
CA ILE A 340 35.91 -7.69 0.82
C ILE A 340 35.40 -8.75 -0.22
N PRO A 341 35.55 -10.07 0.04
CA PRO A 341 35.85 -11.09 -0.99
C PRO A 341 34.62 -11.71 -1.68
N PRO A 342 34.79 -12.47 -2.78
CA PRO A 342 33.67 -12.94 -3.60
C PRO A 342 32.93 -14.11 -2.94
N ILE A 343 31.59 -14.10 -3.04
CA ILE A 343 30.72 -15.21 -2.67
C ILE A 343 30.41 -16.04 -3.93
N ARG A 344 30.57 -17.37 -3.83
CA ARG A 344 30.55 -18.34 -4.94
C ARG A 344 29.15 -18.52 -5.58
N PRO A 345 29.09 -18.92 -6.87
CA PRO A 345 27.84 -19.04 -7.64
C PRO A 345 27.21 -20.45 -7.61
N GLU A 346 25.94 -20.50 -8.08
CA GLU A 346 25.14 -21.66 -8.54
C GLU A 346 24.26 -22.36 -7.48
N ALA A 347 22.97 -22.66 -7.73
CA ALA A 347 22.44 -23.35 -8.91
C ALA A 347 21.20 -22.71 -9.55
N ALA A 348 21.31 -22.45 -10.86
CA ALA A 348 20.20 -22.37 -11.79
C ALA A 348 20.14 -23.71 -12.56
N ALA A 349 18.99 -24.39 -12.58
CA ALA A 349 18.71 -25.42 -13.59
C ALA A 349 17.20 -25.65 -13.74
N ASP A 350 16.77 -25.51 -15.00
CA ASP A 350 15.65 -26.16 -15.70
C ASP A 350 14.22 -26.07 -15.15
N ILE A 351 13.42 -25.19 -15.77
CA ILE A 351 11.95 -25.32 -15.79
C ILE A 351 11.50 -25.26 -17.26
N ALA A 352 10.96 -26.38 -17.73
CA ALA A 352 10.35 -26.56 -19.04
C ALA A 352 9.02 -25.78 -19.19
N SER A 353 8.66 -25.50 -20.45
CA SER A 353 7.53 -24.67 -20.91
C SER A 353 6.14 -25.07 -20.36
N PRO A 354 5.20 -24.11 -20.20
CA PRO A 354 3.84 -24.38 -19.72
C PRO A 354 2.89 -24.87 -20.83
N PRO A 355 1.84 -25.67 -20.52
CA PRO A 355 0.82 -26.08 -21.48
C PRO A 355 -0.35 -25.07 -21.57
N ALA A 356 -1.10 -25.17 -22.68
CA ALA A 356 -2.12 -24.24 -23.20
C ALA A 356 -3.47 -24.23 -22.43
N PRO A 357 -4.33 -23.19 -22.62
CA PRO A 357 -5.56 -22.97 -21.84
C PRO A 357 -6.81 -23.61 -22.47
N SER A 358 -7.82 -23.88 -21.64
CA SER A 358 -9.22 -24.12 -22.06
C SER A 358 -10.19 -23.79 -20.90
N PRO A 359 -11.52 -23.62 -21.10
CA PRO A 359 -12.19 -22.31 -21.11
C PRO A 359 -13.32 -22.15 -20.06
N ALA A 360 -13.84 -20.92 -19.96
CA ALA A 360 -14.96 -20.47 -19.09
C ALA A 360 -16.35 -20.96 -19.55
N PRO A 361 -17.42 -20.89 -18.70
CA PRO A 361 -18.28 -19.69 -18.69
C PRO A 361 -19.01 -19.34 -17.35
N ALA A 362 -19.28 -18.05 -17.12
CA ALA A 362 -20.51 -17.42 -16.54
C ALA A 362 -20.20 -16.01 -15.97
N ALA A 363 -20.33 -14.96 -16.79
CA ALA A 363 -20.00 -13.58 -16.44
C ALA A 363 -21.21 -12.65 -16.67
N ALA A 364 -21.89 -12.27 -15.59
CA ALA A 364 -22.84 -11.15 -15.53
C ALA A 364 -23.20 -10.78 -14.08
N ALA A 365 -23.08 -11.72 -13.13
CA ALA A 365 -23.29 -11.47 -11.69
C ALA A 365 -22.04 -10.91 -10.96
N ALA A 366 -20.95 -10.62 -11.67
CA ALA A 366 -19.61 -10.53 -11.08
C ALA A 366 -19.10 -9.11 -10.73
N ASN A 367 -19.88 -8.04 -10.94
CA ASN A 367 -19.35 -6.66 -10.86
C ASN A 367 -20.07 -5.70 -9.89
N ALA A 368 -21.07 -6.14 -9.12
CA ALA A 368 -21.52 -5.42 -7.92
C ALA A 368 -20.92 -6.12 -6.70
N ASP A 369 -20.45 -5.37 -5.69
CA ASP A 369 -19.93 -5.95 -4.43
C ASP A 369 -20.98 -6.95 -3.91
N PRO A 370 -20.65 -8.25 -3.81
CA PRO A 370 -21.60 -9.28 -3.40
C PRO A 370 -22.27 -8.97 -2.06
N ILE A 371 -21.58 -8.26 -1.16
CA ILE A 371 -22.10 -7.86 0.15
C ILE A 371 -23.12 -6.72 0.01
N MET A 372 -22.86 -5.75 -0.88
CA MET A 372 -23.86 -4.71 -1.18
C MET A 372 -25.12 -5.32 -1.80
N VAL A 373 -24.96 -6.27 -2.72
CA VAL A 373 -26.07 -6.96 -3.38
C VAL A 373 -26.87 -7.78 -2.37
N GLU A 374 -26.21 -8.56 -1.51
CA GLU A 374 -26.89 -9.41 -0.54
C GLU A 374 -27.62 -8.59 0.52
N LEU A 375 -26.98 -7.53 1.06
CA LEU A 375 -27.58 -6.65 2.07
C LEU A 375 -28.79 -5.89 1.55
N LEU A 376 -28.71 -5.34 0.34
CA LEU A 376 -29.85 -4.65 -0.27
C LEU A 376 -30.92 -5.64 -0.72
N ARG A 377 -30.57 -6.86 -1.13
CA ARG A 377 -31.56 -7.88 -1.51
C ARG A 377 -32.45 -8.32 -0.35
N GLU A 378 -31.94 -8.22 0.88
CA GLU A 378 -32.72 -8.50 2.09
C GLU A 378 -33.65 -7.33 2.48
N HIS A 379 -33.25 -6.08 2.20
CA HIS A 379 -33.91 -4.88 2.75
C HIS A 379 -34.61 -3.97 1.72
N LEU A 380 -34.34 -4.15 0.43
CA LEU A 380 -34.99 -3.43 -0.67
C LEU A 380 -36.33 -4.08 -0.98
N ASP A 381 -37.40 -3.30 -0.93
CA ASP A 381 -38.72 -3.77 -1.30
C ASP A 381 -38.84 -3.77 -2.83
N SER A 382 -38.67 -4.96 -3.41
CA SER A 382 -38.65 -5.14 -4.87
C SER A 382 -39.96 -4.75 -5.56
N ALA A 383 -41.11 -4.88 -4.90
CA ALA A 383 -42.40 -4.51 -5.49
C ALA A 383 -42.60 -3.00 -5.44
N PHE A 384 -42.27 -2.38 -4.31
CA PHE A 384 -42.29 -0.93 -4.13
C PHE A 384 -41.32 -0.22 -5.07
N TYR A 385 -40.11 -0.75 -5.19
CA TYR A 385 -39.08 -0.19 -6.05
C TYR A 385 -39.45 -0.27 -7.53
N ARG A 386 -39.98 -1.42 -7.99
CA ARG A 386 -40.42 -1.60 -9.39
C ARG A 386 -41.59 -0.70 -9.78
N ALA A 387 -42.46 -0.32 -8.83
CA ALA A 387 -43.55 0.61 -9.09
C ALA A 387 -43.07 2.02 -9.45
N GLN A 388 -41.81 2.36 -9.11
CA GLN A 388 -41.17 3.63 -9.46
C GLN A 388 -40.40 3.57 -10.80
N LEU A 389 -40.25 2.38 -11.39
CA LEU A 389 -39.47 2.17 -12.62
C LEU A 389 -40.32 2.39 -13.88
N PRO A 390 -39.76 3.04 -14.94
CA PRO A 390 -40.42 3.11 -16.24
C PRO A 390 -40.56 1.72 -16.87
N ALA A 391 -41.50 1.56 -17.81
CA ALA A 391 -41.85 0.28 -18.44
C ALA A 391 -40.63 -0.48 -19.00
N GLU A 392 -39.63 0.26 -19.50
CA GLU A 392 -38.39 -0.24 -20.10
C GLU A 392 -37.40 -0.83 -19.07
N ALA A 393 -37.51 -0.44 -17.79
CA ALA A 393 -36.64 -0.90 -16.71
C ALA A 393 -37.28 -1.99 -15.82
N GLN A 394 -38.53 -2.40 -16.11
CA GLN A 394 -39.26 -3.38 -15.30
C GLN A 394 -38.64 -4.80 -15.33
N GLY A 395 -37.83 -5.12 -16.33
CA GLY A 395 -37.14 -6.41 -16.46
C GLY A 395 -35.83 -6.55 -15.67
N LEU A 396 -35.36 -5.48 -15.01
CA LEU A 396 -34.08 -5.47 -14.30
C LEU A 396 -34.21 -6.00 -12.86
N ASP A 397 -33.13 -6.55 -12.32
CA ASP A 397 -33.04 -6.89 -10.88
C ASP A 397 -33.11 -5.57 -10.08
N PRO A 398 -34.12 -5.38 -9.21
CA PRO A 398 -34.33 -4.16 -8.42
C PRO A 398 -33.12 -3.74 -7.59
N VAL A 399 -32.37 -4.70 -7.05
CA VAL A 399 -31.19 -4.47 -6.21
C VAL A 399 -30.03 -3.99 -7.06
N ILE A 400 -29.80 -4.67 -8.18
CA ILE A 400 -28.75 -4.28 -9.12
C ILE A 400 -29.07 -2.91 -9.73
N HIS A 401 -30.32 -2.65 -10.07
CA HIS A 401 -30.75 -1.35 -10.60
C HIS A 401 -30.60 -0.24 -9.56
N TYR A 402 -30.97 -0.48 -8.29
CA TYR A 402 -30.82 0.53 -7.25
C TYR A 402 -29.35 0.88 -6.97
N LEU A 403 -28.48 -0.14 -6.90
CA LEU A 403 -27.04 0.04 -6.67
C LEU A 403 -26.35 0.79 -7.80
N THR A 404 -26.76 0.54 -9.04
CA THR A 404 -26.07 1.07 -10.23
C THR A 404 -26.67 2.37 -10.75
N ARG A 405 -27.94 2.67 -10.46
CA ARG A 405 -28.67 3.81 -11.04
C ARG A 405 -29.70 4.44 -10.12
N GLY A 406 -30.43 3.62 -9.38
CA GLY A 406 -31.57 4.07 -8.60
C GLY A 406 -31.25 5.07 -7.50
N ALA A 407 -30.13 4.88 -6.80
CA ALA A 407 -29.72 5.79 -5.74
C ALA A 407 -29.40 7.19 -6.28
N GLU A 408 -28.72 7.28 -7.42
CA GLU A 408 -28.37 8.56 -8.07
C GLU A 408 -29.59 9.26 -8.67
N GLN A 409 -30.54 8.48 -9.19
CA GLN A 409 -31.84 8.98 -9.66
C GLN A 409 -32.75 9.42 -8.51
N GLY A 410 -32.33 9.20 -7.25
CA GLY A 410 -33.10 9.55 -6.07
C GLY A 410 -34.37 8.69 -5.90
N LEU A 411 -34.41 7.49 -6.49
CA LEU A 411 -35.50 6.53 -6.30
C LEU A 411 -35.41 5.95 -4.89
N ASP A 412 -36.55 5.53 -4.32
CA ASP A 412 -36.59 5.09 -2.93
C ASP A 412 -36.64 3.54 -2.86
N PRO A 413 -35.66 2.88 -2.20
CA PRO A 413 -35.52 1.42 -2.22
C PRO A 413 -36.55 0.70 -1.34
N SER A 414 -37.20 1.40 -0.41
CA SER A 414 -38.26 0.86 0.41
C SER A 414 -39.19 1.97 0.91
N PRO A 415 -40.43 1.65 1.34
CA PRO A 415 -41.33 2.65 1.92
C PRO A 415 -40.77 3.37 3.16
N ALA A 416 -39.79 2.76 3.84
CA ALA A 416 -39.20 3.26 5.08
C ALA A 416 -37.92 4.09 4.87
N PHE A 417 -37.49 4.31 3.62
CA PHE A 417 -36.25 5.02 3.33
C PHE A 417 -36.35 5.92 2.10
N SER A 418 -36.13 7.22 2.30
CA SER A 418 -35.97 8.20 1.22
C SER A 418 -34.51 8.45 0.91
N THR A 419 -34.11 8.12 -0.31
CA THR A 419 -32.75 8.33 -0.81
C THR A 419 -32.37 9.81 -0.83
N ARG A 420 -33.30 10.67 -1.28
CA ARG A 420 -33.04 12.11 -1.45
C ARG A 420 -32.97 12.84 -0.11
N ALA A 421 -33.86 12.51 0.83
CA ALA A 421 -33.80 13.08 2.18
C ALA A 421 -32.50 12.66 2.88
N TYR A 422 -32.13 11.38 2.78
CA TYR A 422 -30.93 10.86 3.42
C TYR A 422 -29.64 11.54 2.94
N LEU A 423 -29.49 11.72 1.62
CA LEU A 423 -28.32 12.43 1.05
C LEU A 423 -28.31 13.94 1.32
N THR A 424 -29.47 14.54 1.59
CA THR A 424 -29.56 15.97 1.94
C THR A 424 -29.10 16.22 3.36
N TRP A 425 -29.47 15.33 4.30
CA TRP A 425 -29.16 15.47 5.72
C TRP A 425 -27.81 14.86 6.12
N HIS A 426 -27.20 14.05 5.24
CA HIS A 426 -25.90 13.41 5.46
C HIS A 426 -24.92 13.75 4.33
N ALA A 427 -24.39 14.98 4.38
CA ALA A 427 -23.47 15.51 3.37
C ALA A 427 -22.17 14.70 3.26
N ASP A 428 -21.70 14.10 4.35
CA ASP A 428 -20.55 13.19 4.40
C ASP A 428 -20.75 11.95 3.52
N VAL A 429 -21.94 11.35 3.56
CA VAL A 429 -22.29 10.18 2.72
C VAL A 429 -22.35 10.56 1.24
N ARG A 430 -22.88 11.76 0.95
CA ARG A 430 -22.96 12.32 -0.40
C ARG A 430 -21.58 12.66 -0.97
N GLU A 431 -20.71 13.29 -0.19
CA GLU A 431 -19.36 13.70 -0.59
C GLU A 431 -18.41 12.50 -0.73
N ALA A 432 -18.59 11.47 0.09
CA ALA A 432 -17.90 10.18 -0.05
C ALA A 432 -18.41 9.34 -1.24
N GLY A 433 -19.47 9.77 -1.94
CA GLY A 433 -20.06 9.05 -3.08
C GLY A 433 -20.61 7.67 -2.71
N MET A 434 -20.97 7.45 -1.44
CA MET A 434 -21.45 6.15 -0.96
C MET A 434 -22.92 5.94 -1.33
N ASN A 435 -23.28 4.69 -1.61
CA ASN A 435 -24.70 4.34 -1.82
C ASN A 435 -25.47 4.58 -0.49
N PRO A 436 -26.49 5.46 -0.48
CA PRO A 436 -27.11 5.97 0.74
C PRO A 436 -27.88 4.92 1.53
N PHE A 437 -28.59 4.02 0.84
CA PHE A 437 -29.32 2.94 1.51
C PHE A 437 -28.37 1.87 2.02
N PHE A 438 -27.31 1.55 1.27
CA PHE A 438 -26.25 0.66 1.76
C PHE A 438 -25.56 1.24 3.00
N HIS A 439 -25.18 2.52 2.96
CA HIS A 439 -24.61 3.22 4.10
C HIS A 439 -25.57 3.19 5.29
N TYR A 440 -26.85 3.50 5.10
CA TYR A 440 -27.83 3.47 6.17
C TYR A 440 -27.98 2.08 6.80
N LEU A 441 -28.08 1.03 5.97
CA LEU A 441 -28.23 -0.35 6.44
C LEU A 441 -26.97 -0.86 7.15
N ARG A 442 -25.78 -0.42 6.74
CA ARG A 442 -24.50 -0.92 7.24
C ARG A 442 -23.93 -0.10 8.40
N HIS A 443 -24.20 1.20 8.45
CA HIS A 443 -23.60 2.14 9.39
C HIS A 443 -24.65 3.06 10.00
N GLY A 444 -25.47 3.71 9.16
CA GLY A 444 -26.38 4.77 9.60
C GLY A 444 -27.40 4.36 10.65
N ARG A 445 -27.96 3.15 10.59
CA ARG A 445 -28.94 2.65 11.57
C ARG A 445 -28.32 2.43 12.96
N GLU A 446 -27.07 1.99 13.00
CA GLU A 446 -26.32 1.72 14.24
C GLU A 446 -25.75 3.02 14.84
N GLU A 447 -25.38 3.98 13.98
CA GLU A 447 -24.98 5.34 14.33
C GLU A 447 -26.16 6.22 14.82
N GLY A 448 -27.40 5.69 14.79
CA GLY A 448 -28.60 6.43 15.19
C GLY A 448 -29.04 7.50 14.18
N ARG A 449 -28.55 7.46 12.94
CA ARG A 449 -28.97 8.37 11.87
C ARG A 449 -30.43 8.12 11.52
N GLN A 450 -31.19 9.19 11.32
CA GLN A 450 -32.60 9.10 10.98
C GLN A 450 -32.78 8.66 9.53
N ALA A 451 -33.73 7.75 9.28
CA ALA A 451 -34.28 7.51 7.95
C ALA A 451 -35.65 8.17 7.83
N TRP A 452 -35.96 8.64 6.63
CA TRP A 452 -37.24 9.25 6.30
C TRP A 452 -38.08 8.30 5.45
N PRO A 453 -39.42 8.30 5.57
CA PRO A 453 -40.29 7.54 4.68
C PRO A 453 -40.10 7.95 3.21
N ALA A 454 -40.36 7.02 2.29
CA ALA A 454 -40.26 7.29 0.86
C ALA A 454 -41.16 8.47 0.43
N GLY A 455 -40.68 9.27 -0.51
CA GLY A 455 -41.36 10.49 -0.98
C GLY A 455 -41.22 11.71 -0.05
N THR A 456 -40.41 11.63 1.01
CA THR A 456 -40.10 12.80 1.85
C THR A 456 -39.31 13.83 1.04
N GLU A 457 -39.89 15.02 0.84
CA GLU A 457 -39.21 16.16 0.22
C GLU A 457 -38.12 16.71 1.16
N PRO A 458 -36.90 16.97 0.67
CA PRO A 458 -35.82 17.46 1.50
C PRO A 458 -36.03 18.93 1.90
N GLU A 459 -36.32 19.18 3.17
CA GLU A 459 -36.26 20.54 3.74
C GLU A 459 -34.79 20.87 4.08
N ALA A 460 -34.36 22.11 3.85
CA ALA A 460 -32.95 22.51 3.97
C ALA A 460 -32.39 22.24 5.38
N ALA A 461 -31.30 21.46 5.46
CA ALA A 461 -30.66 21.10 6.72
C ALA A 461 -30.11 22.35 7.46
N PRO A 462 -30.23 22.43 8.80
CA PRO A 462 -29.64 23.53 9.57
C PRO A 462 -28.12 23.38 9.63
N THR A 463 -27.40 24.43 9.24
CA THR A 463 -25.94 24.54 9.37
C THR A 463 -25.52 24.55 10.85
N PRO A 464 -24.68 23.62 11.35
CA PRO A 464 -24.13 23.74 12.69
C PRO A 464 -22.94 24.71 12.69
N ALA A 465 -22.91 25.60 13.68
CA ALA A 465 -21.77 26.48 13.96
C ALA A 465 -20.59 25.67 14.53
N PRO A 466 -19.34 26.07 14.27
CA PRO A 466 -18.16 25.34 14.75
C PRO A 466 -18.04 25.45 16.27
N ALA A 467 -17.90 24.30 16.94
CA ALA A 467 -17.55 24.25 18.36
C ALA A 467 -16.07 24.69 18.56
N PRO A 468 -15.74 25.40 19.64
CA PRO A 468 -14.36 25.80 19.92
C PRO A 468 -13.50 24.58 20.28
N ALA A 469 -12.27 24.54 19.76
CA ALA A 469 -11.31 23.48 19.99
C ALA A 469 -10.93 23.37 21.49
N PRO A 470 -10.78 22.15 22.05
CA PRO A 470 -10.23 21.97 23.38
C PRO A 470 -8.72 22.32 23.39
N GLU A 471 -8.24 22.92 24.49
CA GLU A 471 -6.81 23.17 24.68
C GLU A 471 -6.01 21.85 24.75
N PRO A 472 -4.81 21.78 24.13
CA PRO A 472 -4.05 20.54 24.04
C PRO A 472 -3.33 20.19 25.36
N PRO A 473 -3.26 18.91 25.76
CA PRO A 473 -2.43 18.48 26.88
C PRO A 473 -0.92 18.62 26.55
N ALA A 474 -0.10 18.75 27.59
CA ALA A 474 1.35 18.94 27.46
C ALA A 474 2.03 17.79 26.69
N ALA A 475 2.73 18.12 25.60
CA ALA A 475 3.34 17.19 24.66
C ALA A 475 4.67 16.56 25.15
N PRO A 476 4.99 15.31 24.77
CA PRO A 476 6.27 14.64 25.05
C PRO A 476 7.41 15.23 24.21
N ARG A 477 8.67 15.06 24.64
CA ARG A 477 9.87 15.51 23.91
C ARG A 477 10.60 14.31 23.30
N LEU A 478 10.94 14.37 22.00
CA LEU A 478 11.91 13.44 21.41
C LEU A 478 13.34 13.85 21.80
N SER A 479 14.18 12.88 22.13
CA SER A 479 15.56 13.10 22.55
C SER A 479 16.53 13.17 21.35
N ALA A 480 17.76 13.63 21.60
CA ALA A 480 18.93 13.52 20.75
C ALA A 480 19.06 12.21 19.95
N GLU A 481 18.84 11.14 20.70
CA GLU A 481 19.23 9.79 20.42
C GLU A 481 18.13 9.12 19.56
N ASP A 482 16.86 9.48 19.76
CA ASP A 482 15.73 9.11 18.88
C ASP A 482 15.94 9.63 17.45
N LEU A 483 16.44 10.87 17.35
CA LEU A 483 16.81 11.49 16.08
C LEU A 483 18.04 10.82 15.45
N ALA A 484 19.10 10.51 16.21
CA ALA A 484 20.27 9.81 15.69
C ALA A 484 19.93 8.39 15.14
N ALA A 485 19.00 7.68 15.78
CA ALA A 485 18.51 6.38 15.33
C ALA A 485 17.71 6.46 14.01
N LEU A 486 16.80 7.43 13.88
CA LEU A 486 16.06 7.67 12.63
C LEU A 486 16.97 8.10 11.46
N LEU A 487 18.18 8.61 11.75
CA LEU A 487 19.18 9.04 10.77
C LEU A 487 20.14 7.93 10.30
N ASN A 488 20.36 6.91 11.14
CA ASN A 488 21.22 5.76 10.81
C ASN A 488 20.54 4.69 9.94
N ASP A 489 19.30 4.93 9.50
CA ASP A 489 18.56 4.13 8.49
C ASP A 489 19.15 4.26 7.05
N THR A 490 20.44 4.63 6.96
CA THR A 490 21.34 4.46 5.81
C THR A 490 22.21 3.21 5.96
N ALA A 491 21.79 2.27 6.83
CA ALA A 491 22.44 1.00 7.14
C ALA A 491 22.41 0.01 5.95
N LEU A 492 23.13 0.38 4.91
CA LEU A 492 23.93 -0.56 4.14
C LEU A 492 25.37 -0.05 3.99
N THR A 493 25.60 1.26 3.91
CA THR A 493 26.96 1.77 3.61
C THR A 493 27.88 2.02 4.82
N GLY A 494 27.35 2.18 6.05
CA GLY A 494 28.16 2.63 7.21
C GLY A 494 28.50 1.56 8.26
N GLN A 495 27.67 0.53 8.43
CA GLN A 495 27.79 -0.38 9.58
C GLN A 495 28.84 -1.48 9.40
N VAL A 496 29.24 -1.81 8.18
CA VAL A 496 30.38 -2.72 7.94
C VAL A 496 31.71 -2.03 8.30
N GLN A 497 31.80 -0.71 8.16
CA GLN A 497 33.00 0.06 8.49
C GLN A 497 33.13 0.32 10.01
N ALA A 498 32.03 0.61 10.71
CA ALA A 498 32.03 0.84 12.15
C ALA A 498 32.32 -0.45 12.97
N MET A 499 31.80 -1.61 12.54
CA MET A 499 32.05 -2.89 13.21
C MET A 499 33.50 -3.39 13.08
N ALA A 500 34.21 -3.06 11.99
CA ALA A 500 35.62 -3.43 11.80
C ALA A 500 36.61 -2.51 12.54
N ALA A 501 36.18 -1.30 12.92
CA ALA A 501 36.97 -0.34 13.70
C ALA A 501 36.76 -0.54 15.22
N CYS A 502 35.52 -0.77 15.68
CA CYS A 502 35.20 -0.94 17.10
C CYS A 502 35.76 -2.24 17.73
N ALA A 503 36.19 -3.21 16.93
CA ALA A 503 36.80 -4.45 17.42
C ALA A 503 38.21 -4.28 18.02
N ARG A 504 38.78 -3.06 18.07
CA ARG A 504 40.18 -2.84 18.48
C ARG A 504 40.41 -2.04 19.76
N GLN A 505 39.41 -1.44 20.40
CA GLN A 505 39.62 -0.70 21.66
C GLN A 505 38.40 -0.79 22.61
N PRO A 506 38.37 -1.76 23.55
CA PRO A 506 37.27 -1.95 24.49
C PRO A 506 37.22 -0.93 25.65
N GLU A 507 38.19 -0.03 25.75
CA GLU A 507 38.38 0.85 26.92
C GLU A 507 37.60 2.19 26.86
N LEU A 508 36.99 2.55 25.71
CA LEU A 508 36.30 3.84 25.50
C LEU A 508 34.77 3.79 25.73
N LEU A 509 34.23 2.64 26.13
CA LEU A 509 32.79 2.44 26.39
C LEU A 509 32.31 2.94 27.77
N ALA A 510 33.21 3.46 28.61
CA ALA A 510 32.87 3.97 29.92
C ALA A 510 32.65 5.49 29.87
N THR A 511 31.43 5.90 30.22
CA THR A 511 30.95 7.26 30.62
C THR A 511 30.26 8.14 29.56
N ALA A 512 28.93 7.90 29.44
CA ALA A 512 27.79 8.79 29.08
C ALA A 512 27.76 9.51 27.70
N PRO A 513 26.63 9.55 26.96
CA PRO A 513 25.21 9.39 27.38
C PRO A 513 24.41 8.37 26.53
N LEU A 514 23.87 7.34 27.19
CA LEU A 514 22.93 6.33 26.63
C LEU A 514 21.74 6.07 27.59
N GLN A 515 21.65 6.86 28.67
CA GLN A 515 20.66 6.69 29.73
C GLN A 515 19.39 7.55 29.51
N ALA A 516 19.36 8.48 28.55
CA ALA A 516 18.26 9.42 28.40
C ALA A 516 17.08 8.86 27.57
N VAL A 517 17.31 8.06 26.52
CA VAL A 517 16.23 7.34 25.80
C VAL A 517 15.49 6.30 26.65
N GLN A 518 16.10 5.85 27.76
CA GLN A 518 15.45 4.94 28.69
C GLN A 518 14.34 5.61 29.53
N ALA A 519 14.21 6.95 29.51
CA ALA A 519 13.51 7.67 30.59
C ALA A 519 12.03 8.04 30.38
N GLU A 520 11.47 8.06 29.16
CA GLU A 520 10.00 8.11 29.02
C GLU A 520 9.46 6.71 28.72
N ALA A 521 9.19 5.97 29.79
CA ALA A 521 8.56 4.65 29.72
C ALA A 521 7.27 4.69 28.88
N LEU A 522 6.98 3.59 28.18
CA LEU A 522 5.61 3.36 27.70
C LEU A 522 4.66 3.57 28.90
N PRO A 523 3.48 4.16 28.70
CA PRO A 523 2.58 4.45 29.79
C PRO A 523 2.40 3.19 30.66
N PRO A 524 2.61 3.27 31.99
CA PRO A 524 2.72 2.08 32.85
C PRO A 524 1.44 1.23 32.88
N GLN A 525 0.31 1.81 32.45
CA GLN A 525 -0.98 1.13 32.28
C GLN A 525 -1.16 0.44 30.91
N ALA A 526 -0.20 0.55 29.99
CA ALA A 526 -0.31 -0.02 28.66
C ALA A 526 -0.10 -1.53 28.68
N ARG A 527 -1.09 -2.25 28.14
CA ARG A 527 -1.06 -3.71 28.02
C ARG A 527 -0.99 -4.06 26.54
N TRP A 528 0.03 -4.86 26.19
CA TRP A 528 0.37 -5.19 24.82
C TRP A 528 0.11 -6.66 24.54
N LEU A 529 -0.50 -6.94 23.39
CA LEU A 529 -0.77 -8.29 22.91
C LEU A 529 -0.22 -8.49 21.50
N ALA A 530 0.75 -9.40 21.35
CA ALA A 530 1.20 -9.86 20.03
C ALA A 530 0.30 -11.00 19.54
N LEU A 531 -0.33 -10.83 18.38
CA LEU A 531 -1.06 -11.90 17.72
C LEU A 531 -0.10 -12.72 16.85
N LEU A 532 0.17 -13.94 17.30
CA LEU A 532 1.22 -14.78 16.76
C LEU A 532 0.61 -15.88 15.89
N GLY A 533 1.13 -16.03 14.68
CA GLY A 533 0.75 -17.11 13.79
C GLY A 533 1.13 -16.83 12.36
N MET A 534 1.60 -17.87 11.67
CA MET A 534 1.98 -17.81 10.27
C MET A 534 0.80 -17.33 9.39
N HIS A 535 1.11 -16.77 8.21
CA HIS A 535 0.16 -16.53 7.12
C HIS A 535 -0.84 -17.69 6.97
N ARG A 536 -2.13 -17.34 6.75
CA ARG A 536 -3.22 -18.29 6.55
C ARG A 536 -3.53 -19.21 7.75
N SER A 537 -2.96 -18.97 8.92
CA SER A 537 -3.34 -19.67 10.16
C SER A 537 -4.64 -19.17 10.79
N GLY A 538 -5.28 -18.14 10.19
CA GLY A 538 -6.50 -17.53 10.70
C GLY A 538 -6.27 -16.38 11.68
N THR A 539 -5.06 -15.82 11.67
CA THR A 539 -4.72 -14.61 12.43
C THR A 539 -5.59 -13.40 12.06
N SER A 540 -6.08 -13.28 10.82
CA SER A 540 -7.02 -12.20 10.43
C SER A 540 -8.40 -12.37 11.05
N LEU A 541 -8.95 -13.60 11.07
CA LEU A 541 -10.21 -13.90 11.75
C LEU A 541 -10.09 -13.57 13.24
N LEU A 542 -9.01 -14.02 13.88
CA LEU A 542 -8.75 -13.73 15.28
C LEU A 542 -8.62 -12.22 15.53
N ALA A 543 -7.85 -11.50 14.72
CA ALA A 543 -7.66 -10.06 14.85
C ALA A 543 -8.99 -9.30 14.76
N GLY A 544 -9.82 -9.62 13.78
CA GLY A 544 -11.14 -9.03 13.65
C GLY A 544 -12.03 -9.33 14.86
N MET A 545 -12.08 -10.60 15.33
CA MET A 545 -12.87 -10.96 16.51
C MET A 545 -12.42 -10.19 17.75
N LEU A 546 -11.11 -10.07 17.97
CA LEU A 546 -10.54 -9.30 19.08
C LEU A 546 -10.88 -7.81 18.98
N GLN A 547 -10.87 -7.24 17.76
CA GLN A 547 -11.29 -5.86 17.54
C GLN A 547 -12.73 -5.63 17.99
N ALA A 548 -13.65 -6.53 17.60
CA ALA A 548 -15.07 -6.48 18.02
C ALA A 548 -15.24 -6.68 19.54
N LEU A 549 -14.35 -7.44 20.17
CA LEU A 549 -14.30 -7.61 21.63
C LEU A 549 -13.70 -6.39 22.36
N GLY A 550 -13.22 -5.39 21.61
CA GLY A 550 -12.70 -4.12 22.11
C GLY A 550 -11.21 -4.10 22.39
N VAL A 551 -10.45 -4.97 21.73
CA VAL A 551 -9.00 -4.85 21.63
C VAL A 551 -8.67 -3.81 20.57
N TRP A 552 -7.76 -2.88 20.87
CA TRP A 552 -7.34 -1.87 19.90
C TRP A 552 -6.20 -2.40 19.02
N LEU A 553 -6.40 -2.45 17.70
CA LEU A 553 -5.37 -2.82 16.72
C LEU A 553 -4.79 -1.63 15.94
N GLY A 554 -5.40 -0.45 16.07
CA GLY A 554 -5.09 0.75 15.30
C GLY A 554 -6.31 1.29 14.54
N PRO A 555 -6.21 2.53 14.00
CA PRO A 555 -7.25 3.11 13.14
C PRO A 555 -7.48 2.23 11.91
N VAL A 556 -8.74 2.04 11.52
CA VAL A 556 -9.12 1.10 10.45
C VAL A 556 -8.50 1.47 9.10
N ASP A 557 -8.33 2.76 8.84
CA ASP A 557 -7.71 3.34 7.64
C ASP A 557 -6.18 3.21 7.61
N GLU A 558 -5.55 2.90 8.74
CA GLU A 558 -4.10 2.66 8.85
C GLU A 558 -3.73 1.17 8.77
N LEU A 559 -4.73 0.27 8.83
CA LEU A 559 -4.53 -1.17 8.69
C LEU A 559 -4.59 -1.61 7.23
N LEU A 560 -3.85 -2.67 6.88
CA LEU A 560 -3.94 -3.28 5.56
C LEU A 560 -5.37 -3.77 5.29
N GLY A 561 -6.04 -3.06 4.38
CA GLY A 561 -7.43 -3.26 4.01
C GLY A 561 -7.69 -4.55 3.21
N PRO A 562 -8.97 -4.82 2.88
CA PRO A 562 -9.39 -5.99 2.11
C PRO A 562 -8.66 -6.11 0.77
N GLN A 563 -8.19 -7.31 0.44
CA GLN A 563 -7.71 -7.66 -0.90
C GLN A 563 -8.52 -8.84 -1.47
N PRO A 564 -8.48 -9.11 -2.79
CA PRO A 564 -9.26 -10.18 -3.41
C PRO A 564 -9.08 -11.57 -2.76
N ASP A 565 -7.91 -11.83 -2.17
CA ASP A 565 -7.54 -13.07 -1.49
C ASP A 565 -7.78 -13.07 0.02
N ASN A 566 -8.14 -11.92 0.59
CA ASN A 566 -8.55 -11.73 1.99
C ASN A 566 -9.57 -10.56 2.11
N PRO A 567 -10.86 -10.81 1.84
CA PRO A 567 -11.90 -9.77 1.74
C PRO A 567 -12.29 -9.12 3.08
N GLU A 568 -11.76 -9.60 4.20
CA GLU A 568 -12.02 -9.06 5.55
C GLU A 568 -10.91 -8.11 6.02
N GLY A 569 -9.88 -7.88 5.19
CA GLY A 569 -8.69 -7.13 5.57
C GLY A 569 -7.66 -8.01 6.29
N PHE A 570 -6.41 -7.59 6.27
CA PHE A 570 -5.35 -8.37 6.90
C PHE A 570 -5.01 -7.89 8.32
N PHE A 571 -5.40 -6.67 8.70
CA PHE A 571 -5.20 -6.11 10.05
C PHE A 571 -3.73 -5.96 10.45
N GLU A 572 -2.77 -6.12 9.54
CA GLU A 572 -1.39 -5.71 9.82
C GLU A 572 -1.22 -4.21 9.58
N HIS A 573 -0.35 -3.59 10.38
CA HIS A 573 -0.01 -2.18 10.25
C HIS A 573 1.22 -2.05 9.33
N PRO A 574 1.21 -1.23 8.26
CA PRO A 574 2.33 -1.13 7.33
C PRO A 574 3.67 -0.75 7.99
N ALA A 575 3.64 0.15 8.98
CA ALA A 575 4.82 0.50 9.78
C ALA A 575 5.37 -0.66 10.63
N LEU A 576 4.51 -1.51 11.22
CA LEU A 576 4.93 -2.73 11.92
C LEU A 576 5.61 -3.69 10.96
N MET A 577 4.96 -3.95 9.82
CA MET A 577 5.48 -4.84 8.78
C MET A 577 6.88 -4.39 8.33
N GLY A 578 7.05 -3.09 8.06
CA GLY A 578 8.34 -2.53 7.67
C GLY A 578 9.43 -2.66 8.73
N LEU A 579 9.09 -2.59 10.02
CA LEU A 579 10.04 -2.79 11.12
C LEU A 579 10.46 -4.26 11.27
N ASP A 580 9.51 -5.19 11.18
CA ASP A 580 9.80 -6.62 11.20
C ASP A 580 10.66 -7.05 10.02
N GLU A 581 10.41 -6.45 8.85
CA GLU A 581 11.20 -6.69 7.65
C GLU A 581 12.62 -6.16 7.76
N ALA A 582 12.81 -4.93 8.25
CA ALA A 582 14.14 -4.37 8.48
C ALA A 582 14.95 -5.22 9.47
N LEU A 583 14.31 -5.71 10.53
CA LEU A 583 14.96 -6.59 11.50
C LEU A 583 15.39 -7.92 10.86
N LEU A 584 14.50 -8.58 10.12
CA LEU A 584 14.84 -9.83 9.44
C LEU A 584 15.94 -9.64 8.41
N GLU A 585 15.91 -8.53 7.65
CA GLU A 585 16.94 -8.21 6.65
C GLU A 585 18.32 -8.02 7.29
N GLN A 586 18.40 -7.28 8.41
CA GLN A 586 19.65 -7.12 9.17
C GLN A 586 20.18 -8.46 9.73
N ALA A 587 19.27 -9.39 10.05
CA ALA A 587 19.62 -10.75 10.42
C ALA A 587 20.03 -11.63 9.22
N GLY A 588 19.88 -11.14 7.98
CA GLY A 588 20.12 -11.89 6.74
C GLY A 588 19.01 -12.88 6.40
N SER A 589 17.78 -12.60 6.81
CA SER A 589 16.58 -13.44 6.70
C SER A 589 15.47 -12.71 5.94
N ALA A 590 14.42 -13.43 5.59
CA ALA A 590 13.17 -12.88 5.06
C ALA A 590 11.95 -13.60 5.65
N TRP A 591 10.74 -13.14 5.32
CA TRP A 591 9.50 -13.75 5.82
C TRP A 591 9.26 -15.16 5.24
N ASP A 592 9.72 -15.41 4.02
CA ASP A 592 9.64 -16.68 3.31
C ASP A 592 10.90 -17.55 3.47
N ASP A 593 11.76 -17.21 4.43
CA ASP A 593 12.88 -18.05 4.79
C ASP A 593 12.39 -19.30 5.54
N THR A 594 12.78 -20.48 5.03
CA THR A 594 12.46 -21.78 5.64
C THR A 594 13.50 -22.21 6.69
N ALA A 595 14.60 -21.48 6.83
CA ALA A 595 15.68 -21.75 7.77
C ALA A 595 16.31 -20.45 8.33
N PRO A 596 15.53 -19.57 8.96
CA PRO A 596 16.03 -18.30 9.47
C PRO A 596 17.07 -18.49 10.59
N ASP A 597 18.12 -17.68 10.58
CA ASP A 597 19.12 -17.64 11.65
C ASP A 597 18.57 -16.88 12.87
N MET A 598 17.87 -17.61 13.73
CA MET A 598 17.26 -17.05 14.94
C MET A 598 18.27 -16.48 15.93
N ALA A 599 19.55 -16.87 15.89
CA ALA A 599 20.57 -16.28 16.75
C ALA A 599 20.85 -14.84 16.34
N ARG A 600 20.92 -14.56 15.03
CA ARG A 600 21.07 -13.19 14.49
C ARG A 600 19.82 -12.35 14.74
N VAL A 601 18.64 -12.90 14.52
CA VAL A 601 17.35 -12.22 14.82
C VAL A 601 17.28 -11.86 16.31
N THR A 602 17.65 -12.77 17.20
CA THR A 602 17.64 -12.55 18.66
C THR A 602 18.69 -11.52 19.09
N ALA A 603 19.88 -11.50 18.46
CA ALA A 603 20.91 -10.51 18.75
C ALA A 603 20.43 -9.07 18.48
N LEU A 604 19.58 -8.88 17.46
CA LEU A 604 18.98 -7.58 17.13
C LEU A 604 17.91 -7.13 18.14
N ALA A 605 17.49 -7.99 19.08
CA ALA A 605 16.62 -7.57 20.18
C ALA A 605 17.21 -6.41 20.99
N GLY A 606 18.54 -6.24 21.01
CA GLY A 606 19.24 -5.14 21.67
C GLY A 606 19.57 -3.95 20.76
N ASP A 607 19.15 -3.96 19.49
CA ASP A 607 19.48 -2.89 18.55
C ASP A 607 18.76 -1.59 18.94
N ALA A 608 19.54 -0.57 19.33
CA ALA A 608 19.00 0.68 19.84
C ALA A 608 18.18 1.45 18.80
N VAL A 609 18.50 1.31 17.51
CA VAL A 609 17.83 2.03 16.43
C VAL A 609 16.47 1.42 16.16
N LEU A 610 16.43 0.10 15.94
CA LEU A 610 15.18 -0.63 15.75
C LEU A 610 14.27 -0.46 16.97
N GLN A 611 14.82 -0.55 18.19
CA GLN A 611 14.03 -0.35 19.41
C GLN A 611 13.42 1.05 19.50
N ALA A 612 14.17 2.10 19.13
CA ALA A 612 13.66 3.47 19.15
C ALA A 612 12.49 3.64 18.16
N GLN A 613 12.64 3.14 16.93
CA GLN A 613 11.58 3.19 15.93
C GLN A 613 10.34 2.40 16.36
N ALA A 614 10.52 1.19 16.89
CA ALA A 614 9.46 0.35 17.43
C ALA A 614 8.72 1.04 18.57
N ARG A 615 9.43 1.65 19.54
CA ARG A 615 8.83 2.38 20.66
C ARG A 615 8.07 3.63 20.21
N LEU A 616 8.56 4.35 19.19
CA LEU A 616 7.85 5.48 18.61
C LEU A 616 6.52 5.05 17.98
N TRP A 617 6.55 3.97 17.18
CA TRP A 617 5.35 3.42 16.58
C TRP A 617 4.35 2.94 17.66
N LEU A 618 4.81 2.20 18.68
CA LEU A 618 3.98 1.78 19.81
C LEU A 618 3.34 2.97 20.53
N ARG A 619 4.07 4.07 20.75
CA ARG A 619 3.50 5.30 21.34
C ARG A 619 2.41 5.90 20.46
N GLY A 620 2.60 5.94 19.14
CA GLY A 620 1.59 6.38 18.18
C GLY A 620 0.33 5.52 18.25
N LEU A 621 0.50 4.19 18.16
CA LEU A 621 -0.57 3.21 18.25
C LEU A 621 -1.34 3.31 19.58
N TRP A 622 -0.63 3.50 20.70
CA TRP A 622 -1.26 3.70 21.99
C TRP A 622 -2.09 4.99 22.02
N ARG A 623 -1.57 6.10 21.47
CA ARG A 623 -2.26 7.40 21.51
C ARG A 623 -3.52 7.46 20.66
N SER A 624 -3.55 6.74 19.55
CA SER A 624 -4.72 6.72 18.66
C SER A 624 -5.89 5.92 19.23
N ARG A 625 -5.70 5.19 20.34
CA ARG A 625 -6.76 4.35 20.93
C ARG A 625 -7.92 5.17 21.50
N PRO A 626 -9.16 4.65 21.41
CA PRO A 626 -10.30 5.22 22.13
C PRO A 626 -10.10 5.25 23.65
N GLU A 627 -10.68 6.25 24.31
CA GLU A 627 -10.67 6.33 25.77
C GLU A 627 -11.34 5.09 26.39
N GLY A 628 -10.78 4.60 27.51
CA GLY A 628 -11.24 3.35 28.14
C GLY A 628 -10.69 2.05 27.52
N THR A 629 -9.86 2.13 26.48
CA THR A 629 -9.16 0.94 25.94
C THR A 629 -8.18 0.36 26.96
N VAL A 630 -8.36 -0.92 27.28
CA VAL A 630 -7.57 -1.66 28.29
C VAL A 630 -6.48 -2.55 27.67
N LEU A 631 -6.63 -2.92 26.39
CA LEU A 631 -5.71 -3.84 25.70
C LEU A 631 -5.45 -3.37 24.26
N THR A 632 -4.17 -3.25 23.91
CA THR A 632 -3.72 -2.92 22.55
C THR A 632 -3.00 -4.12 21.96
N ALA A 633 -3.37 -4.51 20.75
CA ALA A 633 -2.77 -5.63 20.05
C ALA A 633 -2.16 -5.21 18.72
N PHE A 634 -1.23 -6.01 18.24
CA PHE A 634 -0.68 -5.88 16.91
C PHE A 634 -0.36 -7.26 16.34
N LYS A 635 -0.33 -7.33 15.01
CA LYS A 635 -0.25 -8.57 14.26
C LYS A 635 0.65 -8.35 13.06
N ASP A 636 1.61 -9.26 12.89
CA ASP A 636 2.28 -9.54 11.63
C ASP A 636 2.69 -11.03 11.66
N PRO A 637 2.54 -11.79 10.56
CA PRO A 637 3.05 -13.16 10.49
C PRO A 637 4.55 -13.30 10.84
N ARG A 638 5.35 -12.26 10.58
CA ARG A 638 6.78 -12.18 10.92
C ARG A 638 7.03 -12.07 12.42
N LEU A 639 6.03 -11.72 13.22
CA LEU A 639 6.12 -11.77 14.69
C LEU A 639 6.50 -13.18 15.17
N CYS A 640 6.24 -14.24 14.39
CA CYS A 640 6.76 -15.57 14.70
C CYS A 640 8.29 -15.60 14.89
N TYR A 641 9.01 -14.75 14.17
CA TYR A 641 10.46 -14.57 14.24
C TYR A 641 10.84 -13.41 15.17
N THR A 642 10.11 -12.29 15.11
CA THR A 642 10.53 -11.02 15.74
C THR A 642 9.94 -10.78 17.12
N ALA A 643 9.07 -11.66 17.65
CA ALA A 643 8.42 -11.47 18.95
C ALA A 643 9.42 -11.20 20.10
N GLY A 644 10.61 -11.82 20.08
CA GLY A 644 11.67 -11.58 21.06
C GLY A 644 12.17 -10.13 21.08
N PHE A 645 12.25 -9.48 19.92
CA PHE A 645 12.57 -8.07 19.82
C PHE A 645 11.45 -7.19 20.37
N TRP A 646 10.19 -7.47 20.01
CA TRP A 646 9.05 -6.72 20.52
C TRP A 646 8.90 -6.84 22.04
N GLN A 647 9.22 -8.00 22.61
CA GLN A 647 9.28 -8.20 24.07
C GLN A 647 10.27 -7.25 24.76
N ALA A 648 11.38 -6.91 24.10
CA ALA A 648 12.37 -5.94 24.60
C ALA A 648 11.90 -4.49 24.42
N CYS A 649 11.04 -4.23 23.42
CA CYS A 649 10.48 -2.91 23.15
C CYS A 649 9.33 -2.53 24.09
N CYS A 650 8.46 -3.48 24.46
CA CYS A 650 7.25 -3.23 25.25
C CYS A 650 6.94 -4.28 26.35
N PRO A 651 7.82 -4.46 27.36
CA PRO A 651 7.54 -5.36 28.47
C PRO A 651 6.49 -4.79 29.46
N PRO A 652 5.52 -5.59 29.96
CA PRO A 652 5.24 -6.97 29.59
C PRO A 652 4.45 -7.08 28.27
N LEU A 653 4.94 -7.92 27.35
CA LEU A 653 4.27 -8.27 26.09
C LEU A 653 3.59 -9.63 26.25
N GLN A 654 2.26 -9.63 26.22
CA GLN A 654 1.47 -10.86 26.19
C GLN A 654 1.41 -11.39 24.75
N GLY A 655 1.18 -12.69 24.59
CA GLY A 655 1.02 -13.31 23.27
C GLY A 655 -0.30 -14.06 23.13
N LEU A 656 -0.77 -14.23 21.90
CA LEU A 656 -1.85 -15.17 21.60
C LEU A 656 -1.55 -15.87 20.28
N ILE A 657 -1.29 -17.18 20.37
CA ILE A 657 -0.92 -18.00 19.22
C ILE A 657 -2.17 -18.66 18.65
N VAL A 658 -2.45 -18.46 17.35
CA VAL A 658 -3.45 -19.25 16.63
C VAL A 658 -2.80 -20.31 15.76
N LEU A 659 -3.10 -21.57 16.08
CA LEU A 659 -2.52 -22.73 15.46
C LEU A 659 -3.49 -23.35 14.46
N ARG A 660 -3.07 -23.49 13.19
CA ARG A 660 -3.82 -24.15 12.13
C ARG A 660 -3.04 -25.34 11.56
N HIS A 661 -3.76 -26.39 11.17
CA HIS A 661 -3.17 -27.60 10.61
C HIS A 661 -2.20 -27.28 9.45
N PRO A 662 -0.94 -27.81 9.45
CA PRO A 662 0.09 -27.46 8.48
C PRO A 662 -0.34 -27.64 7.03
N LEU A 663 -1.01 -28.76 6.74
CA LEU A 663 -1.51 -29.06 5.40
C LEU A 663 -2.59 -28.09 4.92
N ALA A 664 -3.43 -27.58 5.83
CA ALA A 664 -4.46 -26.60 5.48
C ALA A 664 -3.81 -25.24 5.15
N VAL A 665 -2.79 -24.85 5.91
CA VAL A 665 -1.98 -23.65 5.65
C VAL A 665 -1.28 -23.77 4.29
N ALA A 666 -0.55 -24.87 4.05
CA ALA A 666 0.18 -25.11 2.80
C ALA A 666 -0.74 -25.14 1.56
N ARG A 667 -1.92 -25.79 1.66
CA ARG A 667 -2.93 -25.76 0.59
C ARG A 667 -3.48 -24.36 0.35
N SER A 668 -3.72 -23.60 1.43
CA SER A 668 -4.20 -22.23 1.32
C SER A 668 -3.18 -21.28 0.71
N LEU A 669 -1.87 -21.48 0.95
CA LEU A 669 -0.81 -20.69 0.32
C LEU A 669 -0.73 -20.98 -1.18
N ARG A 670 -0.78 -22.27 -1.57
CA ARG A 670 -0.77 -22.68 -2.97
C ARG A 670 -1.95 -22.12 -3.78
N ALA A 671 -3.14 -22.01 -3.18
CA ALA A 671 -4.33 -21.49 -3.85
C ALA A 671 -4.26 -19.98 -4.18
N ARG A 672 -3.33 -19.23 -3.57
CA ARG A 672 -3.16 -17.78 -3.71
C ARG A 672 -2.43 -17.37 -5.01
N GLY A 673 -2.08 -18.32 -5.89
CA GLY A 673 -1.44 -18.04 -7.19
C GLY A 673 0.06 -17.74 -7.15
N GLY A 674 0.72 -17.84 -5.98
CA GLY A 674 2.17 -17.70 -5.82
C GLY A 674 2.92 -19.03 -5.87
N TYR A 675 4.20 -18.99 -6.23
CA TYR A 675 5.16 -20.09 -6.49
C TYR A 675 5.38 -21.14 -5.36
N SER A 676 4.54 -21.20 -4.32
CA SER A 676 4.72 -22.10 -3.17
C SER A 676 4.20 -23.52 -3.46
N SER A 677 5.12 -24.50 -3.50
CA SER A 677 4.77 -25.92 -3.47
C SER A 677 4.21 -26.33 -2.09
N LEU A 678 3.50 -27.45 -2.00
CA LEU A 678 3.04 -27.98 -0.70
C LEU A 678 4.21 -28.21 0.26
N ARG A 679 5.36 -28.69 -0.24
CA ARG A 679 6.57 -28.87 0.56
C ARG A 679 7.11 -27.55 1.09
N HIS A 680 7.17 -26.52 0.26
CA HIS A 680 7.59 -25.19 0.68
C HIS A 680 6.63 -24.59 1.72
N GLY A 681 5.32 -24.70 1.53
CA GLY A 681 4.34 -24.25 2.52
C GLY A 681 4.43 -24.98 3.86
N LEU A 682 4.72 -26.28 3.86
CA LEU A 682 4.97 -27.06 5.09
C LEU A 682 6.29 -26.66 5.77
N ALA A 683 7.35 -26.41 5.00
CA ALA A 683 8.64 -25.95 5.52
C ALA A 683 8.53 -24.56 6.17
N LEU A 684 7.83 -23.63 5.52
CA LEU A 684 7.54 -22.31 6.07
C LEU A 684 6.73 -22.42 7.36
N TRP A 685 5.71 -23.27 7.39
CA TRP A 685 4.93 -23.52 8.60
C TRP A 685 5.81 -24.02 9.74
N ALA A 686 6.70 -24.97 9.46
CA ALA A 686 7.62 -25.50 10.46
C ALA A 686 8.62 -24.43 10.95
N ALA A 687 9.17 -23.59 10.06
CA ALA A 687 10.11 -22.53 10.41
C ALA A 687 9.49 -21.51 11.38
N HIS A 688 8.30 -20.98 11.06
CA HIS A 688 7.59 -20.02 11.90
C HIS A 688 7.27 -20.60 13.29
N HIS A 689 6.83 -21.86 13.35
CA HIS A 689 6.46 -22.50 14.62
C HIS A 689 7.69 -22.98 15.43
N ARG A 690 8.83 -23.25 14.79
CA ARG A 690 10.10 -23.47 15.50
C ARG A 690 10.61 -22.18 16.12
N ALA A 691 10.52 -21.06 15.41
CA ALA A 691 10.90 -19.75 15.93
C ALA A 691 10.06 -19.32 17.15
N LEU A 692 8.80 -19.74 17.21
CA LEU A 692 7.93 -19.54 18.36
C LEU A 692 8.17 -20.49 19.55
N ALA A 693 9.10 -21.44 19.46
CA ALA A 693 9.36 -22.40 20.55
C ALA A 693 9.64 -21.74 21.92
N PRO A 694 10.39 -20.62 22.04
CA PRO A 694 10.61 -19.93 23.33
C PRO A 694 9.33 -19.36 23.97
N TRP A 695 8.26 -19.20 23.18
CA TRP A 695 7.00 -18.62 23.62
C TRP A 695 5.99 -19.68 24.09
N ARG A 696 6.24 -20.94 23.74
CA ARG A 696 5.33 -22.05 23.99
C ARG A 696 5.28 -22.41 25.48
N GLY A 697 4.06 -22.66 25.98
CA GLY A 697 3.83 -23.09 27.38
C GLY A 697 3.91 -21.96 28.41
N ARG A 698 4.15 -20.72 27.99
CA ARG A 698 4.05 -19.56 28.87
C ARG A 698 2.59 -19.25 29.21
N ALA A 699 2.31 -18.93 30.48
CA ALA A 699 0.95 -18.64 30.94
C ALA A 699 0.36 -17.36 30.30
N ASP A 700 1.21 -16.39 29.96
CA ASP A 700 0.87 -15.15 29.26
C ASP A 700 0.86 -15.28 27.72
N VAL A 701 1.01 -16.51 27.20
CA VAL A 701 0.98 -16.83 25.76
C VAL A 701 0.06 -18.03 25.48
N PRO A 702 -1.26 -17.88 25.66
CA PRO A 702 -2.24 -18.87 25.23
C PRO A 702 -2.07 -19.31 23.77
N VAL A 703 -2.22 -20.62 23.53
CA VAL A 703 -2.27 -21.22 22.20
C VAL A 703 -3.70 -21.70 21.94
N ILE A 704 -4.35 -21.24 20.88
CA ILE A 704 -5.69 -21.70 20.48
C ILE A 704 -5.63 -22.43 19.15
N LEU A 705 -6.50 -23.44 18.98
CA LEU A 705 -6.65 -24.11 17.70
C LEU A 705 -7.63 -23.35 16.82
N HIS A 706 -7.26 -23.13 15.56
CA HIS A 706 -8.14 -22.55 14.56
C HIS A 706 -9.43 -23.36 14.36
N SER A 707 -9.35 -24.69 14.47
CA SER A 707 -10.53 -25.58 14.40
C SER A 707 -11.52 -25.28 15.51
N ASP A 708 -11.03 -25.09 16.73
CA ASP A 708 -11.84 -24.89 17.92
C ASP A 708 -12.44 -23.48 17.91
N LEU A 709 -11.66 -22.50 17.45
CA LEU A 709 -12.13 -21.14 17.19
C LEU A 709 -13.29 -21.11 16.20
N LEU A 710 -13.29 -21.95 15.16
CA LEU A 710 -14.41 -22.05 14.22
C LEU A 710 -15.60 -22.82 14.78
N ALA A 711 -15.35 -23.92 15.50
CA ALA A 711 -16.40 -24.80 16.00
C ALA A 711 -17.16 -24.21 17.19
N ALA A 712 -16.44 -23.56 18.11
CA ALA A 712 -16.99 -22.97 19.32
C ALA A 712 -16.23 -21.67 19.68
N PRO A 713 -16.43 -20.57 18.92
CA PRO A 713 -15.60 -19.37 19.04
C PRO A 713 -15.64 -18.74 20.43
N ARG A 714 -16.83 -18.63 21.03
CA ARG A 714 -17.00 -18.06 22.38
C ARG A 714 -16.38 -18.94 23.46
N ALA A 715 -16.58 -20.25 23.40
CA ALA A 715 -15.99 -21.18 24.37
C ALA A 715 -14.46 -21.20 24.29
N THR A 716 -13.91 -21.00 23.09
CA THR A 716 -12.46 -20.93 22.84
C THR A 716 -11.86 -19.62 23.34
N LEU A 717 -12.49 -18.47 23.03
CA LEU A 717 -11.92 -17.15 23.35
C LEU A 717 -12.24 -16.63 24.74
N ALA A 718 -13.43 -16.89 25.30
CA ALA A 718 -13.82 -16.27 26.57
C ALA A 718 -12.85 -16.55 27.74
N PRO A 719 -12.35 -17.79 27.94
CA PRO A 719 -11.35 -18.05 28.98
C PRO A 719 -10.01 -17.35 28.73
N VAL A 720 -9.60 -17.28 27.46
CA VAL A 720 -8.37 -16.61 27.02
C VAL A 720 -8.45 -15.10 27.29
N LEU A 721 -9.57 -14.47 26.93
CA LEU A 721 -9.81 -13.04 27.18
C LEU A 721 -9.84 -12.73 28.68
N ALA A 722 -10.48 -13.59 29.48
CA ALA A 722 -10.50 -13.44 30.93
C ALA A 722 -9.08 -13.53 31.52
N ALA A 723 -8.25 -14.47 31.06
CA ALA A 723 -6.84 -14.56 31.44
C ALA A 723 -6.02 -13.35 30.98
N LEU A 724 -6.38 -12.76 29.84
CA LEU A 724 -5.86 -11.49 29.34
C LEU A 724 -6.56 -10.28 29.97
N GLY A 725 -7.37 -10.45 31.02
CA GLY A 725 -7.99 -9.36 31.77
C GLY A 725 -8.94 -8.47 30.95
N LEU A 726 -9.56 -9.03 29.90
CA LEU A 726 -10.60 -8.36 29.11
C LEU A 726 -11.95 -9.00 29.43
N GLN A 727 -12.94 -8.15 29.73
CA GLN A 727 -14.35 -8.55 29.79
C GLN A 727 -15.09 -7.87 28.65
N ALA A 728 -15.92 -8.63 27.95
CA ALA A 728 -16.74 -8.15 26.85
C ALA A 728 -18.21 -8.42 27.16
N ASP A 729 -19.06 -7.44 26.88
CA ASP A 729 -20.50 -7.57 26.98
C ASP A 729 -21.10 -8.43 25.85
N GLU A 730 -22.39 -8.74 25.96
CA GLU A 730 -23.10 -9.55 24.96
C GLU A 730 -23.17 -8.90 23.58
N SER A 731 -23.15 -7.57 23.50
CA SER A 731 -23.18 -6.84 22.22
C SER A 731 -21.87 -7.08 21.45
N ARG A 732 -20.74 -6.91 22.12
CA ARG A 732 -19.41 -7.18 21.58
C ARG A 732 -19.22 -8.65 21.20
N TRP A 733 -19.74 -9.57 22.00
CA TRP A 733 -19.74 -10.99 21.65
C TRP A 733 -20.58 -11.29 20.40
N THR A 734 -21.73 -10.63 20.25
CA THR A 734 -22.57 -10.77 19.06
C THR A 734 -21.82 -10.31 17.81
N GLN A 735 -21.15 -9.15 17.87
CA GLN A 735 -20.32 -8.62 16.78
C GLN A 735 -19.13 -9.54 16.46
N ALA A 736 -18.46 -10.08 17.48
CA ALA A 736 -17.33 -10.98 17.28
C ALA A 736 -17.76 -12.31 16.64
N LEU A 737 -18.89 -12.87 17.05
CA LEU A 737 -19.42 -14.11 16.50
C LEU A 737 -19.89 -13.97 15.05
N ALA A 738 -20.38 -12.79 14.66
CA ALA A 738 -20.80 -12.49 13.28
C ALA A 738 -19.64 -12.62 12.25
N GLN A 739 -18.38 -12.54 12.71
CA GLN A 739 -17.22 -12.69 11.84
C GLN A 739 -16.94 -14.14 11.43
N VAL A 740 -17.52 -15.12 12.14
CA VAL A 740 -17.33 -16.54 11.84
C VAL A 740 -18.35 -16.98 10.79
N ARG A 741 -17.94 -17.02 9.52
CA ARG A 741 -18.84 -17.40 8.41
C ARG A 741 -19.17 -18.90 8.42
N PRO A 742 -20.46 -19.30 8.28
CA PRO A 742 -20.90 -20.70 8.29
C PRO A 742 -20.21 -21.59 7.22
N GLY A 743 -19.89 -21.03 6.05
CA GLY A 743 -19.26 -21.78 4.94
C GLY A 743 -17.78 -22.12 5.11
N ARG A 744 -17.07 -21.54 6.11
CA ARG A 744 -15.65 -21.83 6.38
C ARG A 744 -15.44 -23.00 7.35
N VAL A 745 -16.50 -23.49 7.98
CA VAL A 745 -16.50 -24.61 8.94
C VAL A 745 -16.27 -25.97 8.23
N HIS A 746 -16.54 -26.06 6.92
CA HIS A 746 -16.56 -27.33 6.17
C HIS A 746 -15.26 -27.70 5.42
N GLN A 747 -14.17 -26.94 5.54
CA GLN A 747 -12.85 -27.41 5.07
C GLN A 747 -12.09 -28.21 6.13
N ASN A 748 -12.83 -28.98 6.95
CA ASN A 748 -12.23 -29.97 7.83
C ASN A 748 -11.51 -31.01 6.97
N LEU A 749 -10.18 -31.02 7.08
CA LEU A 749 -9.38 -32.16 6.68
C LEU A 749 -9.96 -33.38 7.42
N ALA A 750 -10.61 -34.28 6.67
CA ALA A 750 -11.04 -35.56 7.21
C ALA A 750 -9.85 -36.26 7.90
N THR A 751 -10.19 -37.12 8.85
CA THR A 751 -9.34 -37.88 9.79
C THR A 751 -8.13 -38.62 9.19
N ASP A 752 -7.94 -38.62 7.87
CA ASP A 752 -6.82 -39.24 7.14
C ASP A 752 -5.59 -38.31 6.94
N ALA A 753 -5.60 -37.07 7.44
CA ALA A 753 -4.60 -36.05 7.11
C ALA A 753 -3.23 -36.19 7.81
N GLN A 754 -3.12 -36.95 8.90
CA GLN A 754 -1.83 -37.16 9.58
C GLN A 754 -0.87 -38.00 8.72
N ALA A 755 -1.37 -38.95 7.92
CA ALA A 755 -0.56 -39.82 7.07
C ALA A 755 0.16 -39.10 5.90
N ALA A 756 -0.14 -37.81 5.67
CA ALA A 756 0.41 -37.03 4.57
C ALA A 756 1.46 -35.97 4.99
N LEU A 757 1.74 -35.82 6.29
CA LEU A 757 2.76 -34.89 6.79
C LEU A 757 4.14 -35.56 6.84
N PRO A 758 5.23 -34.86 6.49
CA PRO A 758 6.58 -35.33 6.82
C PRO A 758 6.73 -35.53 8.34
N ASP A 759 7.48 -36.56 8.76
CA ASP A 759 7.61 -36.95 10.18
C ASP A 759 7.98 -35.78 11.10
N GLU A 760 8.93 -34.92 10.68
CA GLU A 760 9.31 -33.74 11.46
C GLU A 760 8.17 -32.73 11.66
N VAL A 761 7.34 -32.54 10.63
CA VAL A 761 6.20 -31.62 10.68
C VAL A 761 5.06 -32.23 11.49
N ALA A 762 4.86 -33.54 11.39
CA ALA A 762 3.88 -34.27 12.19
C ALA A 762 4.23 -34.23 13.69
N ALA A 763 5.50 -34.44 14.03
CA ALA A 763 5.99 -34.34 15.41
C ALA A 763 5.83 -32.91 15.97
N LEU A 764 6.23 -31.89 15.20
CA LEU A 764 6.08 -30.49 15.59
C LEU A 764 4.60 -30.10 15.75
N TRP A 765 3.72 -30.59 14.86
CA TRP A 765 2.27 -30.39 14.96
C TRP A 765 1.70 -31.00 16.24
N ALA A 766 2.05 -32.25 16.55
CA ALA A 766 1.58 -32.93 17.77
C ALA A 766 2.04 -32.19 19.04
N ASP A 767 3.29 -31.71 19.06
CA ASP A 767 3.86 -30.94 20.16
C ASP A 767 3.12 -29.60 20.38
N TRP A 768 2.82 -28.87 19.31
CA TRP A 768 2.01 -27.65 19.38
C TRP A 768 0.55 -27.90 19.76
N GLN A 769 -0.05 -29.02 19.34
CA GLN A 769 -1.39 -29.41 19.78
C GLN A 769 -1.44 -29.76 21.27
N ALA A 770 -0.38 -30.36 21.82
CA ALA A 770 -0.29 -30.66 23.25
C ALA A 770 -0.19 -29.38 24.09
N ALA A 771 0.43 -28.33 23.54
CA ALA A 771 0.51 -27.01 24.16
C ALA A 771 -0.76 -26.14 24.00
N ALA A 772 -1.75 -26.61 23.22
CA ALA A 772 -3.00 -25.87 23.03
C ALA A 772 -3.75 -25.71 24.37
N TRP A 773 -4.25 -24.51 24.61
CA TRP A 773 -5.01 -24.15 25.79
C TRP A 773 -6.23 -25.05 25.91
N ARG A 774 -6.34 -25.73 27.05
CA ARG A 774 -7.54 -26.46 27.45
C ARG A 774 -8.04 -25.82 28.74
N PRO A 775 -9.26 -25.25 28.77
CA PRO A 775 -9.79 -24.75 30.02
C PRO A 775 -9.82 -25.90 31.03
N ALA A 776 -9.43 -25.63 32.29
CA ALA A 776 -9.78 -26.52 33.39
C ALA A 776 -11.32 -26.53 33.46
N ILE A 777 -11.92 -27.68 33.14
CA ILE A 777 -13.37 -27.89 33.18
C ILE A 777 -13.85 -27.82 34.63
#